data_AF-A0A9E3V255-F1
#
_entry.id   AF-A0A9E3V255-F1
#
_cell.length_a   1.000
_cell.length_b   1.000
_cell.length_c   1.000
_cell.angle_alpha   90.00
_cell.angle_beta   90.00
_cell.angle_gamma   90.00
#
_symmetry.space_group_name_H-M   'P 1'
#
loop_
_entity.id
_entity.type
_entity.pdbx_description
1 polymer ?
#
loop_
_entity_poly.entity_id
_entity_poly.type
_entity_poly.pdbx_seq_one_letter_code
_entity_poly.pdbx_strand_id
1 'polypeptide(L)'
;MARQARRATAALRLELEPLEGRTLLSLAGMASKASAPVPASEVDLLVRFREGVSPRMEQAILTPLHARIIRTLPDGPSLVDLGSGVDPAAALRRLQSSRWVRYAEADVPIQVDDAVLPNDPQFYRQWGLSNPNGVDIDAPLAWSITTGVPGPGTAPVIVAVIDSGIDLSNPEFAGRIWTDPATGAHGWNFLTNSSNVADDNGHGTHVAGIIAAAGNNGYGIAGVDWGATIMPLKFINANGDGTIDQAVQAIYYAVDHGARVINASWGGSTYSQALKDAIAYANAHNVVFVTAAGNESANNDYVRSYPADNRLPNLLSVAAVDPSGNLASFSNYGPTTVDLAAPGVGIRSVIPGGYATYSGTSMAAPFVSGTVALVASQHPDWTASQLVGRVLATAKPLPALQGLVISGGIVDAGLALTPDQGGSSSVAAQHAALSDDAVQARLFASDEYFLRHGGTNAGFVAGLYHDLLGRDLDPLGASVWIGKLASGESRMQVVQAIQASPEALRTKVARWFQGILGWTSSIDEIKSIPTIIAWSNELAAGARDDAIQARIYASEEYYLRHGGTDYGFVAGLYNDLLGRGLDPLGAAVWVGKLALGESRMQVVQAIQASPEALRTKVARWFLNDLGWTATLDQVKSIPTIIDWANELAS
;
A
#
# COMPACT_ATOMS: atom_id res chain seq x y z
N MET A 1 23.23 69.50 4.92
CA MET A 1 21.93 70.15 5.16
C MET A 1 20.87 69.05 5.08
N ALA A 2 20.39 68.43 6.17
CA ALA A 2 19.53 68.97 7.25
C ALA A 2 18.22 69.52 6.65
N ARG A 3 16.98 69.07 6.94
CA ARG A 3 16.28 68.60 8.17
C ARG A 3 15.01 67.82 7.74
N GLN A 4 14.58 66.72 8.38
CA GLN A 4 13.74 66.64 9.62
C GLN A 4 12.49 67.54 9.58
N ALA A 5 11.32 67.23 10.13
CA ALA A 5 10.63 66.09 10.74
C ALA A 5 9.31 66.68 11.26
N ARG A 6 8.22 65.90 11.40
CA ARG A 6 7.29 66.05 12.54
C ARG A 6 6.32 64.87 12.69
N ARG A 7 6.32 64.35 13.92
CA ARG A 7 5.40 63.38 14.52
C ARG A 7 4.11 64.05 14.98
N ALA A 8 3.03 63.27 15.04
CA ALA A 8 1.97 63.26 16.07
C ALA A 8 1.23 61.92 15.88
N THR A 9 1.35 60.88 16.71
CA THR A 9 0.91 60.67 18.11
C THR A 9 -0.61 60.78 18.32
N ALA A 10 -1.30 59.63 18.26
CA ALA A 10 -2.57 59.35 18.94
C ALA A 10 -2.63 57.81 19.10
N ALA A 11 -2.19 57.23 20.23
CA ALA A 11 -2.95 57.08 21.48
C ALA A 11 -4.26 56.30 21.29
N LEU A 12 -4.17 54.97 21.14
CA LEU A 12 -5.29 54.08 21.45
C LEU A 12 -5.11 53.57 22.88
N ARG A 13 -5.91 54.09 23.80
CA ARG A 13 -6.02 53.62 25.17
C ARG A 13 -6.68 52.23 25.17
N LEU A 14 -6.06 51.30 25.88
CA LEU A 14 -6.75 50.17 26.50
C LEU A 14 -7.81 50.73 27.46
N GLU A 15 -9.08 50.50 27.18
CA GLU A 15 -10.12 50.53 28.20
C GLU A 15 -10.46 49.08 28.56
N LEU A 16 -9.97 48.69 29.74
CA LEU A 16 -10.43 47.57 30.53
C LEU A 16 -11.83 47.92 31.07
N GLU A 17 -12.84 47.12 30.75
CA GLU A 17 -14.09 47.08 31.49
C GLU A 17 -14.19 45.74 32.25
N PRO A 18 -14.61 45.75 33.53
CA PRO A 18 -14.43 44.64 34.46
C PRO A 18 -15.67 43.73 34.50
N LEU A 19 -15.45 42.41 34.42
CA LEU A 19 -16.46 41.41 34.74
C LEU A 19 -16.16 40.82 36.14
N GLU A 20 -16.64 41.53 37.17
CA GLU A 20 -17.01 40.93 38.46
C GLU A 20 -18.54 41.02 38.54
N GLY A 21 -19.34 40.02 38.92
CA GLY A 21 -19.11 38.68 39.43
C GLY A 21 -20.47 38.09 39.83
N ARG A 22 -20.41 36.87 40.40
CA ARG A 22 -21.48 35.99 40.95
C ARG A 22 -21.68 34.75 40.06
N THR A 23 -21.43 33.51 40.50
CA THR A 23 -21.34 33.00 41.87
C THR A 23 -20.56 31.69 41.91
N LEU A 24 -19.75 31.55 42.96
CA LEU A 24 -19.03 30.35 43.40
C LEU A 24 -19.97 29.14 43.58
N LEU A 25 -19.59 28.00 43.01
CA LEU A 25 -19.75 26.70 43.66
C LEU A 25 -18.44 25.92 43.58
N SER A 26 -18.05 25.41 44.74
CA SER A 26 -16.82 24.76 45.14
C SER A 26 -16.15 23.79 44.17
N LEU A 27 -14.85 24.00 43.96
CA LEU A 27 -13.85 22.97 43.74
C LEU A 27 -13.75 22.08 45.00
N ALA A 28 -14.29 20.87 44.93
CA ALA A 28 -13.84 19.72 45.72
C ALA A 28 -14.35 18.42 45.07
N GLY A 29 -13.42 17.67 44.45
CA GLY A 29 -13.56 16.24 44.21
C GLY A 29 -14.21 15.79 42.90
N MET A 30 -13.45 15.81 41.80
CA MET A 30 -13.56 14.79 40.77
C MET A 30 -12.15 14.40 40.31
N ALA A 31 -11.57 13.45 41.04
CA ALA A 31 -10.57 12.58 40.47
C ALA A 31 -11.15 11.95 39.20
N SER A 32 -10.35 11.89 38.15
CA SER A 32 -10.58 10.99 37.01
C SER A 32 -11.00 9.63 37.57
N LYS A 33 -12.25 9.23 37.31
CA LYS A 33 -12.64 7.83 37.41
C LYS A 33 -11.90 7.15 36.28
N ALA A 34 -10.73 6.58 36.58
CA ALA A 34 -10.32 5.37 35.90
C ALA A 34 -11.52 4.42 35.96
N SER A 35 -12.04 4.01 34.79
CA SER A 35 -13.04 2.96 34.76
C SER A 35 -12.41 1.74 35.43
N ALA A 36 -13.06 1.27 36.49
CA ALA A 36 -12.65 0.02 37.11
C ALA A 36 -12.74 -1.09 36.03
N PRO A 37 -11.80 -2.05 35.99
CA PRO A 37 -11.97 -3.21 35.13
C PRO A 37 -13.30 -3.88 35.48
N VAL A 38 -14.09 -4.20 34.45
CA VAL A 38 -15.33 -4.96 34.62
C VAL A 38 -14.97 -6.24 35.39
N PRO A 39 -15.57 -6.49 36.56
CA PRO A 39 -15.29 -7.70 37.31
C PRO A 39 -15.69 -8.92 36.46
N ALA A 40 -14.89 -9.98 36.49
CA ALA A 40 -15.08 -11.21 35.72
C ALA A 40 -16.34 -12.04 36.07
N SER A 41 -17.35 -11.42 36.70
CA SER A 41 -18.55 -12.07 37.24
C SER A 41 -19.81 -11.90 36.38
N GLU A 42 -19.74 -11.22 35.24
CA GLU A 42 -20.90 -11.02 34.33
C GLU A 42 -20.45 -11.07 32.86
N VAL A 43 -19.98 -12.23 32.39
CA VAL A 43 -19.68 -12.44 30.97
C VAL A 43 -20.68 -13.45 30.41
N ASP A 44 -21.64 -12.95 29.63
CA ASP A 44 -22.52 -13.79 28.82
C ASP A 44 -21.71 -14.43 27.68
N LEU A 45 -22.22 -15.53 27.11
CA LEU A 45 -21.57 -16.23 26.00
C LEU A 45 -22.43 -16.17 24.74
N LEU A 46 -21.78 -16.06 23.58
CA LEU A 46 -22.40 -16.32 22.29
C LEU A 46 -22.12 -17.79 21.92
N VAL A 47 -23.17 -18.57 21.71
CA VAL A 47 -23.08 -20.01 21.44
C VAL A 47 -23.84 -20.35 20.17
N ARG A 48 -23.15 -20.85 19.14
CA ARG A 48 -23.78 -21.40 17.93
C ARG A 48 -23.78 -22.91 17.99
N PHE A 49 -24.95 -23.52 18.02
CA PHE A 49 -25.10 -24.97 17.91
C PHE A 49 -24.94 -25.44 16.45
N ARG A 50 -24.55 -26.69 16.26
CA ARG A 50 -24.48 -27.30 14.92
C ARG A 50 -25.89 -27.51 14.35
N GLU A 51 -25.97 -27.54 13.03
CA GLU A 51 -27.23 -27.77 12.32
C GLU A 51 -27.84 -29.13 12.71
N GLY A 52 -29.16 -29.14 12.95
CA GLY A 52 -29.90 -30.34 13.37
C GLY A 52 -29.90 -30.61 14.89
N VAL A 53 -29.24 -29.79 15.71
CA VAL A 53 -29.40 -29.86 17.18
C VAL A 53 -30.79 -29.34 17.54
N SER A 54 -31.58 -30.15 18.25
CA SER A 54 -32.93 -29.74 18.67
C SER A 54 -32.88 -28.81 19.88
N PRO A 55 -33.87 -27.90 20.08
CA PRO A 55 -33.92 -27.02 21.25
C PRO A 55 -33.84 -27.77 22.60
N ARG A 56 -34.37 -28.98 22.66
CA ARG A 56 -34.28 -29.85 23.84
C ARG A 56 -32.83 -30.29 24.13
N MET A 57 -32.04 -30.53 23.08
CA MET A 57 -30.63 -30.88 23.19
C MET A 57 -29.78 -29.66 23.54
N GLU A 58 -30.07 -28.49 22.99
CA GLU A 58 -29.43 -27.22 23.37
C GLU A 58 -29.59 -26.96 24.88
N GLN A 59 -30.83 -27.08 25.38
CA GLN A 59 -31.10 -26.96 26.81
C GLN A 59 -30.37 -28.02 27.64
N ALA A 60 -30.26 -29.27 27.15
CA ALA A 60 -29.54 -30.34 27.84
C ALA A 60 -28.02 -30.08 27.91
N ILE A 61 -27.44 -29.39 26.92
CA ILE A 61 -26.02 -28.99 26.90
C ILE A 61 -25.75 -27.87 27.90
N LEU A 62 -26.70 -26.94 28.04
CA LEU A 62 -26.57 -25.77 28.91
C LEU A 62 -26.94 -26.05 30.38
N THR A 63 -27.81 -27.03 30.65
CA THR A 63 -28.28 -27.37 32.01
C THR A 63 -27.14 -27.65 33.02
N PRO A 64 -26.08 -28.43 32.70
CA PRO A 64 -24.96 -28.67 33.61
C PRO A 64 -24.11 -27.43 33.92
N LEU A 65 -24.24 -26.40 33.08
CA LEU A 65 -23.55 -25.11 33.25
C LEU A 65 -24.41 -24.11 34.04
N HIS A 66 -25.62 -24.49 34.47
CA HIS A 66 -26.65 -23.57 34.97
C HIS A 66 -26.95 -22.41 34.02
N ALA A 67 -26.66 -22.61 32.73
CA ALA A 67 -26.74 -21.58 31.73
C ALA A 67 -28.11 -21.58 31.03
N ARG A 68 -28.56 -20.41 30.60
CA ARG A 68 -29.85 -20.23 29.91
C ARG A 68 -29.69 -19.39 28.65
N ILE A 69 -30.42 -19.73 27.60
CA ILE A 69 -30.49 -18.89 26.40
C ILE A 69 -31.35 -17.67 26.73
N ILE A 70 -30.78 -16.47 26.60
CA ILE A 70 -31.49 -15.19 26.72
C ILE A 70 -32.18 -14.84 25.40
N ARG A 71 -31.44 -14.98 24.29
CA ARG A 71 -31.88 -14.55 22.96
C ARG A 71 -31.18 -15.38 21.90
N THR A 72 -31.90 -15.78 20.86
CA THR A 72 -31.29 -16.37 19.65
C THR A 72 -31.33 -15.35 18.52
N LEU A 73 -30.19 -15.11 17.90
CA LEU A 73 -30.09 -14.20 16.75
C LEU A 73 -30.59 -14.92 15.48
N PRO A 74 -31.32 -14.23 14.58
CA PRO A 74 -31.74 -14.81 13.30
C PRO A 74 -30.54 -15.37 12.54
N ASP A 75 -30.59 -16.65 12.16
CA ASP A 75 -29.49 -17.39 11.51
C ASP A 75 -28.12 -17.36 12.23
N GLY A 76 -28.09 -16.90 13.48
CA GLY A 76 -26.87 -16.60 14.24
C GLY A 76 -26.76 -17.35 15.58
N PRO A 77 -25.81 -16.97 16.44
CA PRO A 77 -25.63 -17.60 17.74
C PRO A 77 -26.76 -17.26 18.73
N SER A 78 -26.86 -18.08 19.76
CA SER A 78 -27.66 -17.80 20.96
C SER A 78 -26.81 -17.09 22.00
N LEU A 79 -27.32 -16.00 22.54
CA LEU A 79 -26.81 -15.35 23.75
C LEU A 79 -27.20 -16.21 24.96
N VAL A 80 -26.20 -16.61 25.74
CA VAL A 80 -26.30 -17.54 26.86
C VAL A 80 -25.80 -16.87 28.13
N ASP A 81 -26.70 -16.73 29.09
CA ASP A 81 -26.40 -16.28 30.45
C ASP A 81 -25.93 -17.47 31.28
N LEU A 82 -24.75 -17.34 31.91
CA LEU A 82 -24.17 -18.38 32.75
C LEU A 82 -24.69 -18.37 34.19
N GLY A 83 -25.43 -17.33 34.59
CA GLY A 83 -25.90 -17.13 35.96
C GLY A 83 -24.77 -16.78 36.94
N SER A 84 -25.16 -16.37 38.16
CA SER A 84 -24.19 -16.00 39.20
C SER A 84 -23.48 -17.24 39.77
N GLY A 85 -22.14 -17.19 39.86
CA GLY A 85 -21.32 -18.23 40.48
C GLY A 85 -20.74 -19.29 39.53
N VAL A 86 -20.91 -19.14 38.22
CA VAL A 86 -20.29 -20.01 37.20
C VAL A 86 -19.01 -19.35 36.67
N ASP A 87 -17.91 -20.09 36.61
CA ASP A 87 -16.66 -19.63 35.97
C ASP A 87 -16.84 -19.54 34.45
N PRO A 88 -16.84 -18.33 33.86
CA PRO A 88 -17.08 -18.15 32.43
C PRO A 88 -16.04 -18.86 31.56
N ALA A 89 -14.79 -18.92 32.01
CA ALA A 89 -13.71 -19.56 31.26
C ALA A 89 -13.87 -21.09 31.26
N ALA A 90 -14.33 -21.68 32.37
CA ALA A 90 -14.64 -23.10 32.44
C ALA A 90 -15.87 -23.47 31.61
N ALA A 91 -16.92 -22.66 31.65
CA ALA A 91 -18.13 -22.84 30.85
C ALA A 91 -17.82 -22.76 29.34
N LEU A 92 -17.04 -21.75 28.95
CA LEU A 92 -16.58 -21.57 27.57
C LEU A 92 -15.78 -22.78 27.07
N ARG A 93 -14.77 -23.24 27.82
CA ARG A 93 -14.00 -24.44 27.46
C ARG A 93 -14.89 -25.68 27.30
N ARG A 94 -15.87 -25.84 28.18
CA ARG A 94 -16.80 -26.98 28.12
C ARG A 94 -17.67 -26.92 26.87
N LEU A 95 -18.19 -25.75 26.51
CA LEU A 95 -18.98 -25.56 25.30
C LEU A 95 -18.15 -25.75 24.04
N GLN A 96 -16.94 -25.20 23.99
CA GLN A 96 -16.01 -25.39 22.87
C GLN A 96 -15.60 -26.86 22.67
N SER A 97 -15.56 -27.66 23.74
CA SER A 97 -15.30 -29.11 23.68
C SER A 97 -16.51 -29.96 23.27
N SER A 98 -17.70 -29.37 23.17
CA SER A 98 -18.93 -30.11 22.85
C SER A 98 -19.04 -30.37 21.35
N ARG A 99 -19.21 -31.65 20.97
CA ARG A 99 -19.46 -32.03 19.56
C ARG A 99 -20.71 -31.39 18.93
N TRP A 100 -21.61 -30.87 19.75
CA TRP A 100 -22.89 -30.27 19.34
C TRP A 100 -22.82 -28.75 19.17
N VAL A 101 -21.74 -28.12 19.63
CA VAL A 101 -21.49 -26.69 19.51
C VAL A 101 -20.58 -26.48 18.30
N ARG A 102 -20.95 -25.54 17.44
CA ARG A 102 -20.13 -25.10 16.29
C ARG A 102 -19.05 -24.13 16.76
N TYR A 103 -19.44 -23.16 17.58
CA TYR A 103 -18.53 -22.28 18.32
C TYR A 103 -19.20 -21.74 19.59
N ALA A 104 -18.38 -21.38 20.56
CA ALA A 104 -18.77 -20.59 21.72
C ALA A 104 -17.68 -19.55 21.99
N GLU A 105 -18.08 -18.33 22.33
CA GLU A 105 -17.21 -17.19 22.61
C GLU A 105 -17.83 -16.28 23.68
N ALA A 106 -17.05 -15.38 24.24
CA ALA A 106 -17.54 -14.40 25.22
C ALA A 106 -18.30 -13.26 24.49
N ASP A 107 -19.45 -12.86 25.03
CA ASP A 107 -20.18 -11.66 24.62
C ASP A 107 -19.49 -10.44 25.25
N VAL A 108 -18.45 -9.95 24.59
CA VAL A 108 -17.67 -8.80 25.07
C VAL A 108 -18.33 -7.49 24.62
N PRO A 109 -18.45 -6.48 25.50
CA PRO A 109 -18.93 -5.18 25.08
C PRO A 109 -17.96 -4.56 24.06
N ILE A 110 -18.49 -4.14 22.92
CA ILE A 110 -17.76 -3.27 21.98
C ILE A 110 -17.88 -1.84 22.51
N GLN A 111 -16.76 -1.25 22.93
CA GLN A 111 -16.70 0.17 23.28
C GLN A 111 -16.30 1.00 22.06
N VAL A 112 -16.95 2.14 21.86
CA VAL A 112 -16.48 3.18 20.93
C VAL A 112 -15.53 4.04 21.75
N ASP A 113 -14.22 3.86 21.58
CA ASP A 113 -13.24 4.72 22.23
C ASP A 113 -13.28 6.13 21.59
N ASP A 114 -13.40 7.16 22.42
CA ASP A 114 -13.30 8.56 21.97
C ASP A 114 -11.96 8.78 21.25
N ALA A 115 -11.99 9.38 20.06
CA ALA A 115 -10.78 9.68 19.28
C ALA A 115 -9.76 10.48 20.12
N VAL A 116 -8.48 10.11 20.08
CA VAL A 116 -7.44 10.81 20.83
C VAL A 116 -7.18 12.15 20.15
N LEU A 117 -7.60 13.24 20.77
CA LEU A 117 -7.32 14.60 20.28
C LEU A 117 -6.16 15.21 21.10
N PRO A 118 -5.12 15.75 20.45
CA PRO A 118 -4.03 16.43 21.15
C PRO A 118 -4.54 17.71 21.82
N ASN A 119 -3.92 18.11 22.93
CA ASN A 119 -4.25 19.33 23.66
C ASN A 119 -3.57 20.60 23.08
N ASP A 120 -2.97 20.46 21.91
CA ASP A 120 -2.14 21.44 21.21
C ASP A 120 -3.00 22.61 20.67
N PRO A 121 -2.74 23.87 21.08
CA PRO A 121 -3.62 24.99 20.79
C PRO A 121 -3.85 25.32 19.31
N GLN A 122 -2.99 24.87 18.38
CA GLN A 122 -3.16 25.07 16.93
C GLN A 122 -3.73 23.85 16.21
N PHE A 123 -4.02 22.73 16.90
CA PHE A 123 -4.51 21.49 16.27
C PHE A 123 -5.78 21.72 15.44
N TYR A 124 -6.69 22.59 15.90
CA TYR A 124 -7.91 22.95 15.15
C TYR A 124 -7.64 23.60 13.77
N ARG A 125 -6.40 24.01 13.50
CA ARG A 125 -5.95 24.55 12.20
C ARG A 125 -5.28 23.52 11.30
N GLN A 126 -5.08 22.29 11.78
CA GLN A 126 -4.41 21.21 11.07
C GLN A 126 -5.45 20.25 10.45
N TRP A 127 -6.20 20.77 9.47
CA TRP A 127 -7.26 20.00 8.81
C TRP A 127 -6.76 18.66 8.25
N GLY A 128 -5.51 18.59 7.79
CA GLY A 128 -4.94 17.37 7.24
C GLY A 128 -4.87 16.22 8.25
N LEU A 129 -4.81 16.51 9.56
CA LEU A 129 -4.84 15.51 10.63
C LEU A 129 -6.26 15.15 11.04
N SER A 130 -7.18 16.13 11.01
CA SER A 130 -8.59 15.93 11.34
C SER A 130 -9.46 16.98 10.64
N ASN A 131 -10.41 16.51 9.84
CA ASN A 131 -11.33 17.32 9.05
C ASN A 131 -12.77 16.78 9.18
N PRO A 132 -13.75 17.60 9.58
CA PRO A 132 -15.13 17.14 9.77
C PRO A 132 -15.80 16.52 8.55
N ASN A 133 -15.29 16.75 7.34
CA ASN A 133 -15.81 16.16 6.11
C ASN A 133 -15.20 14.79 5.77
N GLY A 134 -14.28 14.27 6.60
CA GLY A 134 -13.60 12.99 6.40
C GLY A 134 -12.48 13.01 5.35
N VAL A 135 -12.11 14.18 4.82
CA VAL A 135 -10.94 14.36 3.94
C VAL A 135 -9.75 14.79 4.80
N ASP A 136 -9.11 13.80 5.40
CA ASP A 136 -7.93 13.89 6.26
C ASP A 136 -7.22 12.53 6.28
N ILE A 137 -6.18 12.41 7.11
CA ILE A 137 -5.47 11.15 7.31
C ILE A 137 -5.98 10.30 8.49
N ASP A 138 -7.12 10.65 9.10
CA ASP A 138 -7.66 9.99 10.30
C ASP A 138 -6.64 9.84 11.46
N ALA A 139 -5.83 10.88 11.71
CA ALA A 139 -4.77 10.82 12.72
C ALA A 139 -5.29 10.56 14.15
N PRO A 140 -6.44 11.13 14.60
CA PRO A 140 -7.00 10.80 15.91
C PRO A 140 -7.37 9.32 16.10
N LEU A 141 -7.74 8.62 15.01
CA LEU A 141 -7.96 7.17 15.04
C LEU A 141 -6.63 6.42 15.09
N ALA A 142 -5.59 6.91 14.42
CA ALA A 142 -4.25 6.36 14.54
C ALA A 142 -3.74 6.46 15.98
N TRP A 143 -3.89 7.62 16.61
CA TRP A 143 -3.40 7.92 17.95
C TRP A 143 -4.15 7.19 19.08
N SER A 144 -5.37 6.70 18.82
CA SER A 144 -6.04 5.79 19.77
C SER A 144 -5.39 4.40 19.79
N ILE A 145 -4.68 4.02 18.73
CA ILE A 145 -3.91 2.78 18.65
C ILE A 145 -2.47 3.02 19.13
N THR A 146 -1.79 4.01 18.54
CA THR A 146 -0.44 4.41 18.94
C THR A 146 -0.14 5.85 18.52
N THR A 147 0.59 6.57 19.36
CA THR A 147 1.16 7.89 19.03
C THR A 147 2.58 7.79 18.49
N GLY A 148 3.08 6.57 18.28
CA GLY A 148 4.45 6.24 17.90
C GLY A 148 5.47 6.41 19.03
N VAL A 149 5.06 6.95 20.18
CA VAL A 149 5.93 7.10 21.36
C VAL A 149 6.39 5.71 21.82
N PRO A 150 7.71 5.44 21.82
CA PRO A 150 8.19 4.10 22.11
C PRO A 150 7.92 3.71 23.58
N GLY A 151 7.55 2.44 23.79
CA GLY A 151 7.47 1.86 25.11
C GLY A 151 8.86 1.64 25.75
N PRO A 152 8.91 1.29 27.05
CA PRO A 152 10.17 0.99 27.73
C PRO A 152 10.97 -0.09 27.00
N GLY A 153 12.20 0.23 26.61
CA GLY A 153 13.12 -0.70 25.92
C GLY A 153 13.00 -0.72 24.39
N THR A 154 12.11 0.07 23.80
CA THR A 154 12.01 0.24 22.34
C THR A 154 12.65 1.56 21.91
N ALA A 155 13.38 1.56 20.79
CA ALA A 155 13.92 2.79 20.22
C ALA A 155 12.84 3.53 19.41
N PRO A 156 12.86 4.87 19.36
CA PRO A 156 11.99 5.63 18.47
C PRO A 156 12.36 5.36 17.01
N VAL A 157 11.37 5.48 16.12
CA VAL A 157 11.61 5.41 14.67
C VAL A 157 12.39 6.64 14.23
N ILE A 158 13.46 6.44 13.47
CA ILE A 158 14.27 7.54 12.91
C ILE A 158 13.72 7.91 11.53
N VAL A 159 13.33 9.16 11.35
CA VAL A 159 12.89 9.72 10.06
C VAL A 159 13.91 10.76 9.61
N ALA A 160 14.60 10.47 8.50
CA ALA A 160 15.53 11.41 7.90
C ALA A 160 14.78 12.42 7.03
N VAL A 161 14.98 13.71 7.31
CA VAL A 161 14.43 14.82 6.54
C VAL A 161 15.57 15.40 5.72
N ILE A 162 15.64 15.00 4.44
CA ILE A 162 16.65 15.48 3.49
C ILE A 162 16.11 16.76 2.85
N ASP A 163 16.50 17.92 3.37
CA ASP A 163 15.87 19.21 3.05
C ASP A 163 16.82 20.41 3.31
N SER A 164 16.26 21.56 3.71
CA SER A 164 16.92 22.84 3.98
C SER A 164 17.43 22.98 5.43
N GLY A 165 17.30 21.94 6.24
CA GLY A 165 17.74 21.93 7.64
C GLY A 165 16.56 21.96 8.62
N ILE A 166 16.84 22.26 9.88
CA ILE A 166 15.83 22.37 10.93
C ILE A 166 16.18 23.46 11.95
N ASP A 167 15.16 24.10 12.52
CA ASP A 167 15.30 24.91 13.73
C ASP A 167 15.44 24.01 14.97
N LEU A 168 16.69 23.69 15.33
CA LEU A 168 17.02 22.87 16.50
C LEU A 168 16.58 23.49 17.84
N SER A 169 16.33 24.80 17.88
CA SER A 169 15.91 25.50 19.10
C SER A 169 14.39 25.45 19.31
N ASN A 170 13.65 24.89 18.36
CA ASN A 170 12.21 24.91 18.39
C ASN A 170 11.66 23.93 19.45
N PRO A 171 10.81 24.39 20.38
CA PRO A 171 10.24 23.54 21.42
C PRO A 171 9.37 22.39 20.87
N GLU A 172 8.85 22.50 19.65
CA GLU A 172 8.07 21.42 19.00
C GLU A 172 8.89 20.15 18.78
N PHE A 173 10.23 20.28 18.69
CA PHE A 173 11.15 19.15 18.48
C PHE A 173 11.90 18.74 19.76
N ALA A 174 11.50 19.24 20.93
CA ALA A 174 12.16 18.92 22.19
C ALA A 174 12.18 17.40 22.42
N GLY A 175 13.38 16.82 22.50
CA GLY A 175 13.57 15.37 22.66
C GLY A 175 13.27 14.53 21.41
N ARG A 176 13.06 15.18 20.25
CA ARG A 176 12.74 14.54 18.96
C ARG A 176 13.84 14.67 17.91
N ILE A 177 14.93 15.36 18.21
CA ILE A 177 16.05 15.45 17.27
C ILE A 177 16.98 14.25 17.46
N TRP A 178 17.25 13.54 16.37
CA TRP A 178 18.22 12.46 16.34
C TRP A 178 19.61 13.00 16.71
N THR A 179 20.38 12.20 17.42
CA THR A 179 21.77 12.54 17.79
C THR A 179 22.65 11.37 17.43
N ASP A 180 23.68 11.64 16.64
CA ASP A 180 24.70 10.66 16.30
C ASP A 180 25.39 10.17 17.58
N PRO A 181 25.31 8.87 17.92
CA PRO A 181 25.96 8.34 19.11
C PRO A 181 27.49 8.43 19.04
N ALA A 182 28.09 8.53 17.85
CA ALA A 182 29.53 8.61 17.67
C ALA A 182 30.08 10.03 17.83
N THR A 183 29.39 11.03 17.25
CA THR A 183 29.90 12.41 17.19
C THR A 183 29.16 13.40 18.08
N GLY A 184 27.96 13.05 18.54
CA GLY A 184 27.05 13.99 19.22
C GLY A 184 26.41 15.03 18.30
N ALA A 185 26.62 14.94 16.98
CA ALA A 185 25.97 15.82 16.02
C ALA A 185 24.50 15.47 15.85
N HIS A 186 23.66 16.48 15.59
CA HIS A 186 22.22 16.30 15.40
C HIS A 186 21.81 15.95 13.96
N GLY A 187 22.77 15.81 13.06
CA GLY A 187 22.56 15.64 11.62
C GLY A 187 23.76 16.14 10.84
N TRP A 188 23.61 16.29 9.52
CA TRP A 188 24.70 16.74 8.65
C TRP A 188 24.24 17.77 7.62
N ASN A 189 25.12 18.73 7.34
CA ASN A 189 24.94 19.74 6.30
C ASN A 189 25.93 19.48 5.16
N PHE A 190 25.40 18.97 4.05
CA PHE A 190 26.15 18.60 2.85
C PHE A 190 26.58 19.81 2.00
N LEU A 191 26.00 21.00 2.22
CA LEU A 191 26.44 22.24 1.56
C LEU A 191 27.80 22.71 2.09
N THR A 192 27.99 22.59 3.40
CA THR A 192 29.18 23.11 4.10
C THR A 192 30.08 22.02 4.68
N ASN A 193 29.67 20.75 4.54
CA ASN A 193 30.29 19.58 5.12
C ASN A 193 30.54 19.74 6.63
N SER A 194 29.48 20.05 7.38
CA SER A 194 29.54 20.32 8.81
C SER A 194 28.30 19.81 9.56
N SER A 195 28.34 19.77 10.89
CA SER A 195 27.19 19.42 11.74
C SER A 195 26.17 20.57 11.90
N ASN A 196 26.39 21.72 11.25
CA ASN A 196 25.47 22.85 11.34
C ASN A 196 24.28 22.69 10.38
N VAL A 197 23.17 22.15 10.89
CA VAL A 197 21.92 21.88 10.16
C VAL A 197 20.87 22.98 10.30
N ALA A 198 21.26 24.20 10.69
CA ALA A 198 20.33 25.30 10.86
C ALA A 198 19.54 25.58 9.57
N ASP A 199 18.23 25.77 9.72
CA ASP A 199 17.33 26.10 8.62
C ASP A 199 17.32 27.62 8.36
N ASP A 200 17.77 28.01 7.17
CA ASP A 200 17.80 29.39 6.67
C ASP A 200 16.76 29.63 5.56
N ASN A 201 15.93 28.63 5.24
CA ASN A 201 14.84 28.73 4.27
C ASN A 201 13.46 28.62 4.95
N GLY A 202 13.33 27.71 5.91
CA GLY A 202 12.12 27.41 6.67
C GLY A 202 11.34 26.18 6.17
N HIS A 203 11.62 25.70 4.96
CA HIS A 203 10.93 24.56 4.36
C HIS A 203 11.16 23.25 5.13
N GLY A 204 12.40 22.96 5.51
CA GLY A 204 12.77 21.71 6.20
C GLY A 204 12.18 21.64 7.61
N THR A 205 12.17 22.76 8.33
CA THR A 205 11.48 22.89 9.62
C THR A 205 9.97 22.64 9.49
N HIS A 206 9.35 23.17 8.43
CA HIS A 206 7.92 22.96 8.16
C HIS A 206 7.58 21.50 7.89
N VAL A 207 8.37 20.85 7.04
CA VAL A 207 8.28 19.42 6.72
C VAL A 207 8.46 18.57 7.98
N ALA A 208 9.51 18.81 8.77
CA ALA A 208 9.77 18.07 10.01
C ALA A 208 8.62 18.21 11.03
N GLY A 209 8.01 19.40 11.11
CA GLY A 209 6.85 19.66 11.95
C GLY A 209 5.63 18.79 11.64
N ILE A 210 5.34 18.60 10.34
CA ILE A 210 4.23 17.76 9.91
C ILE A 210 4.48 16.31 10.33
N ILE A 211 5.73 15.83 10.24
CA ILE A 211 6.10 14.46 10.61
C ILE A 211 6.02 14.27 12.13
N ALA A 212 6.72 15.09 12.91
CA ALA A 212 7.04 14.76 14.30
C ALA A 212 7.05 15.93 15.29
N ALA A 213 6.25 17.00 15.05
CA ALA A 213 5.98 17.94 16.14
C ALA A 213 5.36 17.19 17.33
N ALA A 214 5.82 17.52 18.54
CA ALA A 214 5.45 16.80 19.75
C ALA A 214 3.97 17.01 20.10
N GLY A 215 3.13 16.00 19.86
CA GLY A 215 1.72 16.09 20.25
C GLY A 215 1.49 15.96 21.76
N ASN A 216 0.37 16.52 22.20
CA ASN A 216 -0.13 16.51 23.58
C ASN A 216 0.78 17.21 24.60
N ASN A 217 1.55 18.20 24.15
CA ASN A 217 2.49 18.97 24.97
C ASN A 217 1.91 20.33 25.45
N GLY A 218 0.67 20.66 25.09
CA GLY A 218 -0.01 21.92 25.42
C GLY A 218 0.53 23.14 24.65
N TYR A 219 1.30 22.91 23.59
CA TYR A 219 1.97 23.92 22.79
C TYR A 219 1.64 23.72 21.30
N GLY A 220 1.69 24.80 20.53
CA GLY A 220 1.74 24.73 19.07
C GLY A 220 0.83 23.74 18.35
N ILE A 221 1.44 22.88 17.53
CA ILE A 221 0.84 21.91 16.61
C ILE A 221 1.25 20.47 16.95
N ALA A 222 0.46 19.50 16.48
CA ALA A 222 0.83 18.08 16.55
C ALA A 222 1.41 17.58 15.22
N GLY A 223 2.45 16.73 15.28
CA GLY A 223 2.91 15.95 14.12
C GLY A 223 2.06 14.70 13.92
N VAL A 224 2.28 13.99 12.81
CA VAL A 224 1.63 12.68 12.57
C VAL A 224 2.14 11.62 13.54
N ASP A 225 3.46 11.47 13.68
CA ASP A 225 4.10 10.54 14.62
C ASP A 225 4.71 11.32 15.78
N TRP A 226 4.06 11.29 16.95
CA TRP A 226 4.52 12.03 18.12
C TRP A 226 5.77 11.40 18.72
N GLY A 227 6.13 10.17 18.35
CA GLY A 227 7.25 9.39 18.85
C GLY A 227 8.51 9.42 18.01
N ALA A 228 8.38 9.72 16.72
CA ALA A 228 9.48 9.72 15.77
C ALA A 228 10.61 10.67 16.17
N THR A 229 11.83 10.32 15.75
CA THR A 229 13.01 11.20 15.86
C THR A 229 13.43 11.67 14.48
N ILE A 230 13.65 12.98 14.34
CA ILE A 230 14.04 13.62 13.10
C ILE A 230 15.55 13.65 12.98
N MET A 231 16.07 13.07 11.89
CA MET A 231 17.45 13.22 11.44
C MET A 231 17.49 14.30 10.34
N PRO A 232 17.80 15.56 10.67
CA PRO A 232 17.92 16.64 9.69
C PRO A 232 19.18 16.47 8.82
N LEU A 233 18.98 16.40 7.51
CA LEU A 233 20.06 16.30 6.53
C LEU A 233 19.94 17.46 5.55
N LYS A 234 20.74 18.52 5.79
CA LYS A 234 20.67 19.76 5.02
C LYS A 234 21.46 19.64 3.72
N PHE A 235 20.78 19.78 2.60
CA PHE A 235 21.40 19.92 1.27
C PHE A 235 20.80 21.05 0.44
N ILE A 236 19.70 21.66 0.90
CA ILE A 236 19.06 22.82 0.28
C ILE A 236 19.49 24.12 1.00
N ASN A 237 19.88 25.13 0.22
CA ASN A 237 20.30 26.44 0.73
C ASN A 237 19.10 27.40 0.95
N ALA A 238 19.37 28.61 1.44
CA ALA A 238 18.35 29.63 1.69
C ALA A 238 17.45 29.97 0.48
N ASN A 239 17.93 29.78 -0.76
CA ASN A 239 17.18 30.05 -1.98
C ASN A 239 16.34 28.86 -2.48
N GLY A 240 16.46 27.69 -1.85
CA GLY A 240 15.78 26.47 -2.31
C GLY A 240 16.61 25.59 -3.26
N ASP A 241 17.91 25.88 -3.42
CA ASP A 241 18.78 25.12 -4.33
C ASP A 241 19.64 24.09 -3.60
N GLY A 242 19.85 22.93 -4.24
CA GLY A 242 20.77 21.87 -3.82
C GLY A 242 21.27 21.06 -5.02
N THR A 243 22.26 20.19 -4.83
CA THR A 243 22.81 19.35 -5.91
C THR A 243 22.57 17.86 -5.72
N ILE A 244 22.54 17.11 -6.83
CA ILE A 244 22.28 15.67 -6.83
C ILE A 244 23.34 14.89 -6.04
N ASP A 245 24.62 15.29 -6.09
CA ASP A 245 25.67 14.61 -5.32
C ASP A 245 25.49 14.78 -3.81
N GLN A 246 24.98 15.94 -3.36
CA GLN A 246 24.66 16.18 -1.96
C GLN A 246 23.43 15.38 -1.52
N ALA A 247 22.39 15.31 -2.36
CA ALA A 247 21.22 14.48 -2.11
C ALA A 247 21.58 12.99 -2.03
N VAL A 248 22.44 12.49 -2.93
CA VAL A 248 22.96 11.12 -2.90
C VAL A 248 23.71 10.85 -1.58
N GLN A 249 24.64 11.73 -1.19
CA GLN A 249 25.36 11.59 0.07
C GLN A 249 24.43 11.61 1.29
N ALA A 250 23.39 12.45 1.28
CA ALA A 250 22.38 12.49 2.33
C ALA A 250 21.59 11.18 2.44
N ILE A 251 21.24 10.54 1.32
CA ILE A 251 20.54 9.25 1.33
C ILE A 251 21.43 8.17 1.93
N TYR A 252 22.69 8.06 1.52
CA TYR A 252 23.63 7.10 2.11
C TYR A 252 23.81 7.36 3.61
N TYR A 253 24.00 8.63 4.01
CA TYR A 253 24.11 8.99 5.42
C TYR A 253 22.89 8.56 6.23
N ALA A 254 21.67 8.83 5.74
CA ALA A 254 20.45 8.45 6.42
C ALA A 254 20.40 6.94 6.68
N VAL A 255 20.64 6.14 5.63
CA VAL A 255 20.60 4.68 5.70
C VAL A 255 21.67 4.14 6.65
N ASP A 256 22.91 4.61 6.53
CA ASP A 256 24.05 4.14 7.32
C ASP A 256 23.92 4.51 8.81
N HIS A 257 23.14 5.54 9.13
CA HIS A 257 22.85 5.97 10.50
C HIS A 257 21.49 5.49 11.03
N GLY A 258 20.87 4.52 10.36
CA GLY A 258 19.72 3.78 10.86
C GLY A 258 18.37 4.47 10.66
N ALA A 259 18.26 5.42 9.73
CA ALA A 259 16.96 5.97 9.35
C ALA A 259 16.06 4.85 8.82
N ARG A 260 14.80 4.85 9.27
CA ARG A 260 13.79 3.90 8.82
C ARG A 260 12.93 4.44 7.68
N VAL A 261 12.78 5.76 7.67
CA VAL A 261 12.03 6.50 6.65
C VAL A 261 12.89 7.68 6.20
N ILE A 262 12.94 7.94 4.91
CA ILE A 262 13.52 9.14 4.31
C ILE A 262 12.38 9.95 3.70
N ASN A 263 12.26 11.22 4.10
CA ASN A 263 11.37 12.18 3.47
C ASN A 263 12.17 13.07 2.52
N ALA A 264 11.80 13.05 1.23
CA ALA A 264 12.35 13.88 0.17
C ALA A 264 11.26 14.80 -0.41
N SER A 265 11.04 15.95 0.22
CA SER A 265 10.05 16.96 -0.19
C SER A 265 10.57 17.89 -1.30
N TRP A 266 11.32 17.34 -2.25
CA TRP A 266 11.99 18.05 -3.34
C TRP A 266 11.98 17.19 -4.60
N GLY A 267 12.21 17.82 -5.76
CA GLY A 267 12.28 17.11 -7.03
C GLY A 267 12.72 18.01 -8.18
N GLY A 268 12.87 17.40 -9.35
CA GLY A 268 13.21 18.09 -10.59
C GLY A 268 13.07 17.18 -11.80
N SER A 269 13.20 17.74 -12.99
CA SER A 269 12.95 17.04 -14.26
C SER A 269 14.11 16.14 -14.74
N THR A 270 15.26 16.20 -14.08
CA THR A 270 16.49 15.54 -14.57
C THR A 270 16.70 14.18 -13.92
N TYR A 271 16.77 13.14 -14.75
CA TYR A 271 17.14 11.80 -14.31
C TYR A 271 18.60 11.73 -13.84
N SER A 272 18.85 10.98 -12.76
CA SER A 272 20.19 10.64 -12.30
C SER A 272 20.24 9.18 -11.88
N GLN A 273 21.10 8.39 -12.55
CA GLN A 273 21.36 7.01 -12.16
C GLN A 273 21.92 6.92 -10.73
N ALA A 274 22.83 7.83 -10.35
CA ALA A 274 23.40 7.85 -9.01
C ALA A 274 22.34 8.09 -7.92
N LEU A 275 21.34 8.93 -8.21
CA LEU A 275 20.21 9.14 -7.30
C LEU A 275 19.34 7.89 -7.20
N LYS A 276 19.04 7.24 -8.33
CA LYS A 276 18.29 5.97 -8.34
C LYS A 276 19.02 4.87 -7.57
N ASP A 277 20.34 4.75 -7.74
CA ASP A 277 21.17 3.76 -7.04
C ASP A 277 21.20 4.02 -5.52
N ALA A 278 21.23 5.28 -5.09
CA ALA A 278 21.15 5.63 -3.67
C ALA A 278 19.79 5.25 -3.06
N ILE A 279 18.68 5.44 -3.79
CA ILE A 279 17.35 5.01 -3.33
C ILE A 279 17.26 3.47 -3.32
N ALA A 280 17.89 2.79 -4.28
CA ALA A 280 17.98 1.34 -4.29
C ALA A 280 18.85 0.81 -3.12
N TYR A 281 19.87 1.56 -2.71
CA TYR A 281 20.63 1.26 -1.49
C TYR A 281 19.74 1.36 -0.24
N ALA A 282 18.90 2.39 -0.14
CA ALA A 282 17.89 2.50 0.91
C ALA A 282 16.92 1.30 0.90
N ASN A 283 16.47 0.84 -0.28
CA ASN A 283 15.62 -0.34 -0.42
C ASN A 283 16.30 -1.60 0.16
N ALA A 284 17.56 -1.82 -0.21
CA ALA A 284 18.34 -2.97 0.24
C ALA A 284 18.54 -3.01 1.77
N HIS A 285 18.41 -1.86 2.43
CA HIS A 285 18.52 -1.72 3.89
C HIS A 285 17.16 -1.55 4.59
N ASN A 286 16.06 -1.88 3.90
CA ASN A 286 14.70 -1.77 4.43
C ASN A 286 14.33 -0.33 4.89
N VAL A 287 14.78 0.68 4.16
CA VAL A 287 14.44 2.08 4.40
C VAL A 287 13.39 2.54 3.40
N VAL A 288 12.24 3.04 3.88
CA VAL A 288 11.18 3.59 3.02
C VAL A 288 11.58 4.98 2.54
N PHE A 289 11.41 5.26 1.24
CA PHE A 289 11.73 6.55 0.63
C PHE A 289 10.45 7.24 0.16
N VAL A 290 10.04 8.30 0.86
CA VAL A 290 8.82 9.05 0.53
C VAL A 290 9.21 10.34 -0.19
N THR A 291 8.58 10.62 -1.33
CA THR A 291 8.91 11.77 -2.18
C THR A 291 7.69 12.51 -2.67
N ALA A 292 7.82 13.82 -2.81
CA ALA A 292 6.80 14.67 -3.43
C ALA A 292 6.68 14.38 -4.94
N ALA A 293 5.46 14.35 -5.48
CA ALA A 293 5.23 14.06 -6.91
C ALA A 293 5.68 15.20 -7.85
N GLY A 294 5.70 16.45 -7.38
CA GLY A 294 5.97 17.67 -8.17
C GLY A 294 4.82 18.68 -8.11
N ASN A 295 5.06 19.91 -8.58
CA ASN A 295 4.13 21.05 -8.42
C ASN A 295 3.85 21.79 -9.74
N GLU A 296 3.88 21.08 -10.87
CA GLU A 296 3.79 21.63 -12.22
C GLU A 296 2.43 21.35 -12.89
N SER A 297 1.45 20.81 -12.16
CA SER A 297 0.18 20.30 -12.70
C SER A 297 0.37 19.21 -13.78
N ALA A 298 1.53 18.55 -13.76
CA ALA A 298 1.95 17.64 -14.82
C ALA A 298 1.50 16.20 -14.55
N ASN A 299 1.25 15.46 -15.62
CA ASN A 299 1.09 14.01 -15.53
C ASN A 299 2.47 13.35 -15.68
N ASN A 300 2.96 12.75 -14.59
CA ASN A 300 4.25 12.08 -14.48
C ASN A 300 4.39 10.85 -15.40
N ASP A 301 3.27 10.29 -15.89
CA ASP A 301 3.31 9.23 -16.91
C ASP A 301 3.88 9.77 -18.25
N TYR A 302 3.81 11.09 -18.48
CA TYR A 302 4.32 11.76 -19.69
C TYR A 302 5.50 12.69 -19.42
N VAL A 303 5.45 13.48 -18.35
CA VAL A 303 6.47 14.47 -17.98
C VAL A 303 7.06 14.07 -16.64
N ARG A 304 8.19 13.37 -16.69
CA ARG A 304 8.76 12.75 -15.49
C ARG A 304 9.32 13.78 -14.50
N SER A 305 9.14 13.47 -13.22
CA SER A 305 9.66 14.15 -12.05
C SER A 305 10.51 13.18 -11.24
N TYR A 306 11.73 13.58 -10.87
CA TYR A 306 12.67 12.78 -10.10
C TYR A 306 12.96 13.44 -8.76
N PRO A 307 13.01 12.68 -7.64
CA PRO A 307 13.07 11.22 -7.59
C PRO A 307 11.71 10.47 -7.65
N ALA A 308 10.57 11.17 -7.71
CA ALA A 308 9.22 10.58 -7.73
C ALA A 308 9.06 9.37 -8.68
N ASP A 309 9.62 9.47 -9.89
CA ASP A 309 9.45 8.46 -10.93
C ASP A 309 10.62 7.47 -11.02
N ASN A 310 11.44 7.32 -9.96
CA ASN A 310 12.49 6.30 -9.90
C ASN A 310 11.95 4.87 -9.71
N ARG A 311 10.68 4.73 -9.28
CA ARG A 311 9.88 3.49 -9.19
C ARG A 311 10.64 2.31 -8.60
N LEU A 312 10.83 2.35 -7.29
CA LEU A 312 11.47 1.27 -6.51
C LEU A 312 10.49 0.75 -5.45
N PRO A 313 10.59 -0.51 -5.01
CA PRO A 313 9.61 -1.13 -4.10
C PRO A 313 9.48 -0.47 -2.71
N ASN A 314 10.49 0.28 -2.28
CA ASN A 314 10.49 1.06 -1.05
C ASN A 314 10.06 2.52 -1.23
N LEU A 315 9.76 2.96 -2.45
CA LEU A 315 9.47 4.36 -2.77
C LEU A 315 7.96 4.62 -2.76
N LEU A 316 7.56 5.75 -2.16
CA LEU A 316 6.19 6.29 -2.21
C LEU A 316 6.22 7.71 -2.82
N SER A 317 5.62 7.87 -3.98
CA SER A 317 5.38 9.15 -4.67
C SER A 317 4.03 9.73 -4.27
N VAL A 318 4.03 10.98 -3.77
CA VAL A 318 2.88 11.56 -3.07
C VAL A 318 2.35 12.81 -3.77
N ALA A 319 1.09 12.73 -4.24
CA ALA A 319 0.32 13.87 -4.73
C ALA A 319 -0.29 14.69 -3.58
N ALA A 320 -0.73 15.92 -3.89
CA ALA A 320 -1.37 16.82 -2.94
C ALA A 320 -2.88 16.91 -3.20
N VAL A 321 -3.67 16.87 -2.13
CA VAL A 321 -5.10 17.24 -2.16
C VAL A 321 -5.40 18.51 -1.39
N ASP A 322 -6.52 19.14 -1.78
CA ASP A 322 -7.15 20.23 -1.05
C ASP A 322 -8.09 19.73 0.08
N PRO A 323 -8.58 20.62 0.97
CA PRO A 323 -9.48 20.23 2.05
C PRO A 323 -10.84 19.66 1.61
N SER A 324 -11.17 19.76 0.31
CA SER A 324 -12.38 19.19 -0.28
C SER A 324 -12.15 17.82 -0.91
N GLY A 325 -10.90 17.32 -0.89
CA GLY A 325 -10.52 16.01 -1.41
C GLY A 325 -10.22 16.00 -2.90
N ASN A 326 -10.14 17.17 -3.54
CA ASN A 326 -9.73 17.27 -4.94
C ASN A 326 -8.21 17.26 -5.03
N LEU A 327 -7.68 16.72 -6.13
CA LEU A 327 -6.28 16.92 -6.49
C LEU A 327 -5.99 18.42 -6.52
N ALA A 328 -4.95 18.86 -5.80
CA ALA A 328 -4.57 20.26 -5.75
C ALA A 328 -4.18 20.73 -7.17
N SER A 329 -4.56 21.96 -7.53
CA SER A 329 -4.41 22.46 -8.90
C SER A 329 -2.96 22.47 -9.41
N PHE A 330 -1.98 22.55 -8.50
CA PHE A 330 -0.55 22.49 -8.82
C PHE A 330 0.02 21.07 -8.79
N SER A 331 -0.66 20.10 -8.18
CA SER A 331 -0.06 18.78 -7.93
C SER A 331 0.22 18.07 -9.23
N ASN A 332 1.42 17.50 -9.34
CA ASN A 332 1.61 16.45 -10.32
C ASN A 332 0.80 15.21 -9.91
N TYR A 333 0.47 14.41 -10.91
CA TYR A 333 -0.31 13.19 -10.77
C TYR A 333 0.19 12.17 -11.79
N GLY A 334 -0.27 10.92 -11.71
CA GLY A 334 0.17 9.86 -12.59
C GLY A 334 -0.58 8.58 -12.25
N PRO A 335 -1.59 8.17 -13.04
CA PRO A 335 -2.32 6.94 -12.78
C PRO A 335 -1.44 5.69 -12.72
N THR A 336 -0.23 5.73 -13.29
CA THR A 336 0.74 4.63 -13.16
C THR A 336 1.97 4.98 -12.35
N THR A 337 2.31 6.25 -12.14
CA THR A 337 3.60 6.71 -11.56
C THR A 337 3.51 7.35 -10.17
N VAL A 338 2.33 7.83 -9.75
CA VAL A 338 2.13 8.46 -8.44
C VAL A 338 1.27 7.56 -7.55
N ASP A 339 1.78 7.17 -6.38
CA ASP A 339 1.21 6.05 -5.64
C ASP A 339 -0.08 6.41 -4.89
N LEU A 340 -0.09 7.54 -4.19
CA LEU A 340 -1.24 8.03 -3.41
C LEU A 340 -1.19 9.55 -3.23
N ALA A 341 -2.24 10.12 -2.65
CA ALA A 341 -2.26 11.53 -2.28
C ALA A 341 -2.24 11.74 -0.76
N ALA A 342 -1.92 12.96 -0.33
CA ALA A 342 -2.03 13.39 1.06
C ALA A 342 -2.38 14.90 1.15
N PRO A 343 -2.80 15.41 2.32
CA PRO A 343 -3.11 16.83 2.49
C PRO A 343 -1.95 17.73 2.09
N GLY A 344 -2.17 18.61 1.11
CA GLY A 344 -1.10 19.46 0.56
C GLY A 344 -1.48 20.92 0.32
N VAL A 345 -2.70 21.34 0.65
CA VAL A 345 -3.14 22.75 0.49
C VAL A 345 -3.48 23.36 1.84
N GLY A 346 -2.88 24.51 2.16
CA GLY A 346 -3.19 25.22 3.39
C GLY A 346 -2.74 24.46 4.64
N ILE A 347 -1.56 23.85 4.61
CA ILE A 347 -1.01 23.02 5.69
C ILE A 347 -0.28 23.89 6.70
N ARG A 348 -0.82 23.92 7.93
CA ARG A 348 -0.23 24.62 9.08
C ARG A 348 0.88 23.78 9.70
N SER A 349 2.09 24.33 9.79
CA SER A 349 3.21 23.72 10.51
C SER A 349 4.15 24.77 11.11
N VAL A 350 5.16 24.30 11.83
CA VAL A 350 6.22 25.10 12.46
C VAL A 350 7.23 25.58 11.42
N ILE A 351 7.80 26.77 11.63
CA ILE A 351 8.92 27.33 10.87
C ILE A 351 9.92 27.94 11.86
N PRO A 352 11.15 28.31 11.44
CA PRO A 352 12.06 29.01 12.33
C PRO A 352 11.40 30.25 12.93
N GLY A 353 11.32 30.30 14.26
CA GLY A 353 10.72 31.41 15.00
C GLY A 353 9.19 31.51 14.98
N GLY A 354 8.44 30.52 14.50
CA GLY A 354 6.97 30.56 14.57
C GLY A 354 6.24 29.46 13.80
N TYR A 355 5.09 29.82 13.22
CA TYR A 355 4.23 28.90 12.47
C TYR A 355 3.76 29.55 11.17
N ALA A 356 3.74 28.77 10.09
CA ALA A 356 3.27 29.22 8.79
C ALA A 356 2.35 28.18 8.14
N THR A 357 1.65 28.63 7.11
CA THR A 357 0.77 27.80 6.31
C THR A 357 1.32 27.75 4.89
N TYR A 358 1.68 26.55 4.42
CA TYR A 358 2.23 26.32 3.08
C TYR A 358 1.34 25.37 2.28
N SER A 359 1.54 25.37 0.97
CA SER A 359 0.88 24.46 0.03
C SER A 359 1.92 23.88 -0.93
N GLY A 360 1.83 22.59 -1.20
CA GLY A 360 2.75 21.88 -2.09
C GLY A 360 2.67 20.36 -1.87
N THR A 361 3.08 19.58 -2.86
CA THR A 361 3.35 18.14 -2.67
C THR A 361 4.45 17.91 -1.63
N SER A 362 5.32 18.90 -1.42
CA SER A 362 6.30 18.96 -0.33
C SER A 362 5.67 18.92 1.07
N MET A 363 4.43 19.40 1.25
CA MET A 363 3.68 19.30 2.50
C MET A 363 2.84 18.02 2.57
N ALA A 364 2.52 17.40 1.42
CA ALA A 364 1.80 16.13 1.37
C ALA A 364 2.71 14.95 1.73
N ALA A 365 3.93 14.89 1.17
CA ALA A 365 4.93 13.86 1.47
C ALA A 365 5.17 13.60 2.97
N PRO A 366 5.33 14.61 3.85
CA PRO A 366 5.56 14.37 5.27
C PRO A 366 4.36 13.76 6.02
N PHE A 367 3.12 13.92 5.55
CA PHE A 367 1.99 13.17 6.12
C PHE A 367 2.18 11.67 5.91
N VAL A 368 2.60 11.26 4.70
CA VAL A 368 2.88 9.86 4.38
C VAL A 368 4.10 9.37 5.14
N SER A 369 5.18 10.16 5.23
CA SER A 369 6.37 9.81 6.01
C SER A 369 6.05 9.56 7.48
N GLY A 370 5.20 10.40 8.09
CA GLY A 370 4.72 10.22 9.46
C GLY A 370 3.84 8.98 9.61
N THR A 371 2.94 8.71 8.67
CA THR A 371 2.12 7.48 8.68
C THR A 371 2.98 6.23 8.58
N VAL A 372 3.98 6.20 7.69
CA VAL A 372 4.93 5.09 7.60
C VAL A 372 5.69 4.91 8.91
N ALA A 373 6.11 6.00 9.56
CA ALA A 373 6.81 5.94 10.84
C ALA A 373 5.91 5.37 11.96
N LEU A 374 4.64 5.77 12.04
CA LEU A 374 3.66 5.21 12.97
C LEU A 374 3.51 3.69 12.79
N VAL A 375 3.33 3.23 11.54
CA VAL A 375 3.21 1.79 11.24
C VAL A 375 4.50 1.06 11.61
N ALA A 376 5.66 1.63 11.28
CA ALA A 376 6.96 1.06 11.62
C ALA A 376 7.20 0.99 13.14
N SER A 377 6.59 1.88 13.93
CA SER A 377 6.67 1.84 15.40
C SER A 377 5.98 0.61 16.00
N GLN A 378 4.91 0.12 15.36
CA GLN A 378 4.19 -1.10 15.76
C GLN A 378 4.80 -2.36 15.13
N HIS A 379 5.44 -2.20 13.99
CA HIS A 379 5.98 -3.29 13.19
C HIS A 379 7.47 -3.10 12.87
N PRO A 380 8.35 -3.11 13.90
CA PRO A 380 9.78 -2.86 13.73
C PRO A 380 10.49 -3.95 12.89
N ASP A 381 9.87 -5.12 12.75
CA ASP A 381 10.35 -6.29 12.02
C ASP A 381 9.92 -6.32 10.54
N TRP A 382 8.98 -5.47 10.14
CA TRP A 382 8.54 -5.42 8.75
C TRP A 382 9.67 -4.97 7.82
N THR A 383 9.55 -5.29 6.54
CA THR A 383 10.43 -4.76 5.48
C THR A 383 9.90 -3.41 4.97
N ALA A 384 10.72 -2.66 4.24
CA ALA A 384 10.25 -1.43 3.61
C ALA A 384 9.06 -1.67 2.67
N SER A 385 9.11 -2.76 1.89
CA SER A 385 8.03 -3.12 0.96
C SER A 385 6.72 -3.47 1.69
N GLN A 386 6.78 -4.14 2.85
CA GLN A 386 5.59 -4.40 3.67
C GLN A 386 4.98 -3.10 4.23
N LEU A 387 5.81 -2.15 4.67
CA LEU A 387 5.33 -0.84 5.12
C LEU A 387 4.67 -0.06 3.98
N VAL A 388 5.30 -0.02 2.80
CA VAL A 388 4.74 0.59 1.59
C VAL A 388 3.41 -0.06 1.22
N GLY A 389 3.37 -1.40 1.13
CA GLY A 389 2.17 -2.15 0.80
C GLY A 389 1.05 -1.90 1.79
N ARG A 390 1.35 -1.81 3.09
CA ARG A 390 0.35 -1.48 4.12
C ARG A 390 -0.27 -0.12 3.88
N VAL A 391 0.55 0.91 3.73
CA VAL A 391 0.09 2.30 3.54
C VAL A 391 -0.74 2.45 2.25
N LEU A 392 -0.38 1.74 1.18
CA LEU A 392 -1.15 1.75 -0.06
C LEU A 392 -2.47 0.97 0.06
N ALA A 393 -2.44 -0.22 0.67
CA ALA A 393 -3.62 -1.06 0.84
C ALA A 393 -4.70 -0.42 1.73
N THR A 394 -4.29 0.47 2.63
CA THR A 394 -5.19 1.18 3.53
C THR A 394 -5.47 2.61 3.10
N ALA A 395 -5.05 3.05 1.91
CA ALA A 395 -5.38 4.37 1.40
C ALA A 395 -6.90 4.53 1.29
N LYS A 396 -7.43 5.61 1.86
CA LYS A 396 -8.86 5.95 1.86
C LYS A 396 -9.26 6.45 0.46
N PRO A 397 -10.14 5.73 -0.27
CA PRO A 397 -10.50 6.13 -1.63
C PRO A 397 -11.20 7.49 -1.65
N LEU A 398 -10.83 8.34 -2.61
CA LEU A 398 -11.53 9.60 -2.89
C LEU A 398 -11.97 9.61 -4.35
N PRO A 399 -13.26 9.81 -4.66
CA PRO A 399 -13.75 9.79 -6.04
C PRO A 399 -12.99 10.72 -7.00
N ALA A 400 -12.52 11.87 -6.50
CA ALA A 400 -11.76 12.85 -7.26
C ALA A 400 -10.33 12.40 -7.62
N LEU A 401 -9.82 11.34 -7.01
CA LEU A 401 -8.48 10.80 -7.24
C LEU A 401 -8.47 9.56 -8.13
N GLN A 402 -9.64 9.00 -8.47
CA GLN A 402 -9.74 7.82 -9.30
C GLN A 402 -9.12 8.08 -10.69
N GLY A 403 -8.10 7.29 -11.04
CA GLY A 403 -7.39 7.45 -12.31
C GLY A 403 -6.41 8.63 -12.34
N LEU A 404 -6.13 9.29 -11.21
CA LEU A 404 -5.10 10.31 -11.08
C LEU A 404 -3.88 9.81 -10.31
N VAL A 405 -4.06 8.89 -9.36
CA VAL A 405 -3.00 8.21 -8.60
C VAL A 405 -3.31 6.71 -8.52
N ILE A 406 -2.31 5.87 -8.29
CA ILE A 406 -2.42 4.40 -8.32
C ILE A 406 -3.45 3.89 -7.32
N SER A 407 -3.42 4.38 -6.08
CA SER A 407 -4.37 3.97 -5.03
C SER A 407 -5.79 4.51 -5.24
N GLY A 408 -5.97 5.53 -6.09
CA GLY A 408 -7.21 6.31 -6.16
C GLY A 408 -7.60 6.98 -4.84
N GLY A 409 -6.67 7.12 -3.89
CA GLY A 409 -6.98 7.48 -2.51
C GLY A 409 -5.97 8.41 -1.84
N ILE A 410 -6.41 8.94 -0.69
CA ILE A 410 -5.59 9.70 0.25
C ILE A 410 -5.00 8.74 1.30
N VAL A 411 -3.80 9.02 1.80
CA VAL A 411 -3.22 8.28 2.93
C VAL A 411 -4.16 8.33 4.16
N ASP A 412 -4.26 7.22 4.87
CA ASP A 412 -5.08 7.06 6.07
C ASP A 412 -4.26 6.36 7.16
N ALA A 413 -3.87 7.11 8.19
CA ALA A 413 -3.06 6.62 9.29
C ALA A 413 -3.87 5.74 10.25
N GLY A 414 -5.17 6.01 10.41
CA GLY A 414 -6.05 5.21 11.28
C GLY A 414 -6.18 3.79 10.74
N LEU A 415 -6.62 3.65 9.49
CA LEU A 415 -6.74 2.37 8.81
C LEU A 415 -5.40 1.65 8.70
N ALA A 416 -4.30 2.37 8.45
CA ALA A 416 -2.96 1.80 8.37
C ALA A 416 -2.52 1.04 9.64
N LEU A 417 -3.11 1.35 10.81
CA LEU A 417 -2.78 0.71 12.10
C LEU A 417 -3.80 -0.34 12.57
N THR A 418 -4.94 -0.48 11.90
CA THR A 418 -5.96 -1.48 12.31
C THR A 418 -5.50 -2.92 12.04
N PRO A 419 -5.84 -3.91 12.88
CA PRO A 419 -5.63 -5.32 12.52
C PRO A 419 -6.38 -5.65 11.22
N ASP A 420 -5.82 -6.55 10.39
CA ASP A 420 -6.51 -7.04 9.20
C ASP A 420 -7.89 -7.58 9.60
N GLN A 421 -8.94 -6.82 9.31
CA GLN A 421 -10.30 -7.20 9.62
C GLN A 421 -10.60 -8.46 8.82
N GLY A 422 -10.78 -9.59 9.51
CA GLY A 422 -11.09 -10.91 8.97
C GLY A 422 -12.48 -11.00 8.31
N GLY A 423 -12.85 -10.01 7.51
CA GLY A 423 -13.87 -10.11 6.48
C GLY A 423 -13.24 -10.73 5.25
N SER A 424 -13.73 -11.91 4.88
CA SER A 424 -13.51 -12.53 3.58
C SER A 424 -14.09 -11.65 2.45
N SER A 425 -13.38 -10.58 2.13
CA SER A 425 -13.32 -9.88 0.86
C SER A 425 -11.90 -9.34 0.78
N SER A 426 -11.00 -10.24 0.38
CA SER A 426 -9.56 -10.05 0.32
C SER A 426 -9.17 -8.75 -0.39
N VAL A 427 -8.78 -7.72 0.36
CA VAL A 427 -7.79 -6.73 -0.12
C VAL A 427 -6.40 -7.36 -0.16
N ALA A 428 -6.23 -8.53 0.48
CA ALA A 428 -5.19 -9.51 0.13
C ALA A 428 -5.26 -9.99 -1.34
N ALA A 429 -6.30 -9.63 -2.11
CA ALA A 429 -6.35 -9.83 -3.57
C ALA A 429 -5.91 -8.60 -4.39
N GLN A 430 -5.41 -7.53 -3.76
CA GLN A 430 -4.80 -6.39 -4.47
C GLN A 430 -3.31 -6.18 -4.17
N HIS A 431 -2.75 -6.88 -3.18
CA HIS A 431 -1.30 -7.11 -3.06
C HIS A 431 -0.97 -8.61 -3.11
N ALA A 432 -1.64 -9.34 -4.00
CA ALA A 432 -0.97 -10.49 -4.61
C ALA A 432 0.05 -9.93 -5.60
N ALA A 433 1.18 -10.62 -5.77
CA ALA A 433 1.96 -10.53 -7.01
C ALA A 433 1.01 -10.28 -8.18
N LEU A 434 1.21 -9.22 -8.97
CA LEU A 434 0.26 -8.85 -10.02
C LEU A 434 -0.02 -10.12 -10.83
N SER A 435 -1.26 -10.61 -10.79
CA SER A 435 -1.57 -11.86 -11.46
C SER A 435 -1.30 -11.69 -12.95
N ASP A 436 -0.93 -12.77 -13.63
CA ASP A 436 -0.77 -12.74 -15.08
C ASP A 436 -1.98 -12.11 -15.77
N ASP A 437 -3.18 -12.43 -15.28
CA ASP A 437 -4.43 -11.85 -15.74
C ASP A 437 -4.51 -10.34 -15.51
N ALA A 438 -4.09 -9.83 -14.35
CA ALA A 438 -4.11 -8.40 -14.06
C ALA A 438 -3.17 -7.61 -14.99
N VAL A 439 -1.96 -8.12 -15.25
CA VAL A 439 -1.01 -7.48 -16.15
C VAL A 439 -1.49 -7.58 -17.60
N GLN A 440 -1.96 -8.75 -18.04
CA GLN A 440 -2.48 -8.93 -19.38
C GLN A 440 -3.77 -8.12 -19.61
N ALA A 441 -4.58 -7.91 -18.57
CA ALA A 441 -5.77 -7.08 -18.67
C ALA A 441 -5.40 -5.63 -19.04
N ARG A 442 -4.31 -5.08 -18.48
CA ARG A 442 -3.82 -3.73 -18.82
C ARG A 442 -3.42 -3.63 -20.29
N LEU A 443 -2.79 -4.68 -20.82
CA LEU A 443 -2.45 -4.78 -22.25
C LEU A 443 -3.70 -4.71 -23.11
N PHE A 444 -4.69 -5.56 -22.81
CA PHE A 444 -5.95 -5.61 -23.56
C PHE A 444 -6.76 -4.32 -23.44
N ALA A 445 -6.73 -3.63 -22.29
CA ALA A 445 -7.46 -2.37 -22.11
C ALA A 445 -6.72 -1.12 -22.64
N SER A 446 -5.52 -1.29 -23.18
CA SER A 446 -4.68 -0.22 -23.70
C SER A 446 -5.29 0.45 -24.94
N ASP A 447 -4.90 1.70 -25.19
CA ASP A 447 -5.24 2.39 -26.42
C ASP A 447 -4.67 1.70 -27.66
N GLU A 448 -3.50 1.08 -27.54
CA GLU A 448 -2.87 0.34 -28.64
C GLU A 448 -3.74 -0.83 -29.09
N TYR A 449 -4.20 -1.65 -28.14
CA TYR A 449 -5.14 -2.75 -28.43
C TYR A 449 -6.45 -2.21 -29.03
N PHE A 450 -7.02 -1.17 -28.42
CA PHE A 450 -8.25 -0.56 -28.90
C PHE A 450 -8.15 -0.05 -30.34
N LEU A 451 -7.06 0.66 -30.67
CA LEU A 451 -6.81 1.20 -32.02
C LEU A 451 -6.54 0.10 -33.04
N ARG A 452 -5.79 -0.95 -32.66
CA ARG A 452 -5.55 -2.15 -33.50
C ARG A 452 -6.88 -2.78 -33.93
N HIS A 453 -7.84 -2.84 -33.02
CA HIS A 453 -9.17 -3.35 -33.29
C HIS A 453 -10.14 -2.28 -33.80
N GLY A 454 -9.63 -1.32 -34.58
CA GLY A 454 -10.43 -0.36 -35.33
C GLY A 454 -10.89 0.86 -34.54
N GLY A 455 -10.44 1.04 -33.29
CA GLY A 455 -10.71 2.25 -32.50
C GLY A 455 -12.19 2.46 -32.16
N THR A 456 -12.97 1.38 -32.12
CA THR A 456 -14.41 1.42 -31.80
C THR A 456 -14.72 0.41 -30.69
N ASN A 457 -15.77 0.69 -29.90
CA ASN A 457 -16.23 -0.26 -28.86
C ASN A 457 -16.59 -1.63 -29.47
N ALA A 458 -17.20 -1.64 -30.67
CA ALA A 458 -17.54 -2.88 -31.36
C ALA A 458 -16.32 -3.68 -31.77
N GLY A 459 -15.33 -3.03 -32.39
CA GLY A 459 -14.09 -3.67 -32.80
C GLY A 459 -13.27 -4.15 -31.59
N PHE A 460 -13.19 -3.35 -30.53
CA PHE A 460 -12.56 -3.72 -29.26
C PHE A 460 -13.14 -4.99 -28.66
N VAL A 461 -14.47 -5.06 -28.48
CA VAL A 461 -15.13 -6.25 -27.93
C VAL A 461 -14.96 -7.45 -28.87
N ALA A 462 -15.00 -7.25 -30.19
CA ALA A 462 -14.76 -8.32 -31.15
C ALA A 462 -13.33 -8.88 -31.07
N GLY A 463 -12.34 -8.01 -30.86
CA GLY A 463 -10.97 -8.41 -30.55
C GLY A 463 -10.91 -9.28 -29.31
N LEU A 464 -11.52 -8.84 -28.20
CA LEU A 464 -11.52 -9.60 -26.95
C LEU A 464 -12.19 -10.98 -27.09
N TYR A 465 -13.26 -11.09 -27.88
CA TYR A 465 -13.90 -12.38 -28.14
C TYR A 465 -12.98 -13.32 -28.91
N HIS A 466 -12.29 -12.81 -29.93
CA HIS A 466 -11.31 -13.58 -30.68
C HIS A 466 -10.12 -14.00 -29.78
N ASP A 467 -9.53 -13.04 -29.08
CA ASP A 467 -8.28 -13.21 -28.35
C ASP A 467 -8.48 -13.88 -26.99
N LEU A 468 -9.61 -13.74 -26.30
CA LEU A 468 -9.83 -14.37 -24.98
C LEU A 468 -10.73 -15.60 -25.04
N LEU A 469 -11.71 -15.62 -25.96
CA LEU A 469 -12.69 -16.71 -26.06
C LEU A 469 -12.41 -17.65 -27.25
N GLY A 470 -11.60 -17.23 -28.21
CA GLY A 470 -11.26 -18.04 -29.39
C GLY A 470 -12.40 -18.16 -30.40
N ARG A 471 -13.34 -17.22 -30.41
CA ARG A 471 -14.50 -17.21 -31.33
C ARG A 471 -14.93 -15.80 -31.68
N ASP A 472 -15.78 -15.68 -32.70
CA ASP A 472 -16.32 -14.40 -33.11
C ASP A 472 -17.36 -13.84 -32.11
N LEU A 473 -17.51 -12.51 -32.12
CA LEU A 473 -18.48 -11.79 -31.31
C LEU A 473 -19.92 -12.13 -31.73
N ASP A 474 -20.67 -12.72 -30.80
CA ASP A 474 -22.09 -13.03 -31.01
C ASP A 474 -23.00 -11.81 -30.70
N PRO A 475 -24.24 -11.79 -31.23
CA PRO A 475 -25.14 -10.65 -31.05
C PRO A 475 -25.47 -10.32 -29.59
N LEU A 476 -25.56 -11.32 -28.72
CA LEU A 476 -25.85 -11.11 -27.30
C LEU A 476 -24.65 -10.45 -26.62
N GLY A 477 -23.44 -10.98 -26.84
CA GLY A 477 -22.19 -10.38 -26.40
C GLY A 477 -22.03 -8.93 -26.87
N ALA A 478 -22.33 -8.66 -28.14
CA ALA A 478 -22.30 -7.32 -28.70
C ALA A 478 -23.23 -6.38 -27.94
N SER A 479 -24.49 -6.77 -27.72
CA SER A 479 -25.46 -5.94 -27.00
C SER A 479 -25.06 -5.63 -25.54
N VAL A 480 -24.47 -6.61 -24.84
CA VAL A 480 -24.08 -6.47 -23.44
C VAL A 480 -22.83 -5.59 -23.32
N TRP A 481 -21.74 -5.98 -23.96
CA TRP A 481 -20.44 -5.35 -23.71
C TRP A 481 -20.30 -3.98 -24.36
N ILE A 482 -20.82 -3.82 -25.58
CA ILE A 482 -20.82 -2.51 -26.25
C ILE A 482 -21.76 -1.54 -25.51
N GLY A 483 -22.90 -2.04 -25.02
CA GLY A 483 -23.83 -1.27 -24.19
C GLY A 483 -23.17 -0.79 -22.88
N LYS A 484 -22.45 -1.67 -22.19
CA LYS A 484 -21.67 -1.35 -20.98
C LYS A 484 -20.65 -0.23 -21.22
N LEU A 485 -19.84 -0.36 -22.27
CA LEU A 485 -18.88 0.69 -22.68
C LEU A 485 -19.59 2.01 -23.01
N ALA A 486 -20.71 1.96 -23.72
CA ALA A 486 -21.50 3.15 -24.05
C ALA A 486 -22.13 3.82 -22.82
N SER A 487 -22.41 3.05 -21.77
CA SER A 487 -22.90 3.56 -20.48
C SER A 487 -21.81 4.05 -19.53
N GLY A 488 -20.54 4.05 -19.96
CA GLY A 488 -19.41 4.58 -19.20
C GLY A 488 -18.60 3.55 -18.40
N GLU A 489 -18.86 2.25 -18.55
CA GLU A 489 -17.98 1.21 -18.00
C GLU A 489 -16.63 1.25 -18.74
N SER A 490 -15.52 1.14 -18.01
CA SER A 490 -14.19 1.25 -18.60
C SER A 490 -13.84 0.00 -19.42
N ARG A 491 -12.96 0.17 -20.43
CA ARG A 491 -12.34 -0.97 -21.15
C ARG A 491 -11.69 -1.97 -20.19
N MET A 492 -11.12 -1.47 -19.10
CA MET A 492 -10.48 -2.28 -18.08
C MET A 492 -11.47 -3.24 -17.39
N GLN A 493 -12.61 -2.71 -16.95
CA GLN A 493 -13.66 -3.51 -16.32
C GLN A 493 -14.25 -4.54 -17.28
N VAL A 494 -14.43 -4.19 -18.56
CA VAL A 494 -14.90 -5.11 -19.59
C VAL A 494 -13.91 -6.25 -19.84
N VAL A 495 -12.62 -5.95 -19.94
CA VAL A 495 -11.55 -6.96 -20.11
C VAL A 495 -11.54 -7.92 -18.93
N GLN A 496 -11.50 -7.40 -17.70
CA GLN A 496 -11.47 -8.23 -16.49
C GLN A 496 -12.71 -9.13 -16.40
N ALA A 497 -13.88 -8.61 -16.74
CA ALA A 497 -15.12 -9.38 -16.69
C ALA A 497 -15.15 -10.51 -17.76
N ILE A 498 -14.61 -10.27 -18.96
CA ILE A 498 -14.50 -11.30 -19.99
C ILE A 498 -13.42 -12.34 -19.61
N GLN A 499 -12.24 -11.91 -19.14
CA GLN A 499 -11.16 -12.81 -18.71
C GLN A 499 -11.57 -13.73 -17.56
N ALA A 500 -12.35 -13.23 -16.60
CA ALA A 500 -12.85 -14.01 -15.48
C ALA A 500 -13.99 -14.98 -15.85
N SER A 501 -14.48 -14.94 -17.10
CA SER A 501 -15.57 -15.82 -17.52
C SER A 501 -15.12 -17.28 -17.59
N PRO A 502 -16.01 -18.25 -17.25
CA PRO A 502 -15.67 -19.67 -17.37
C PRO A 502 -15.22 -20.08 -18.78
N GLU A 503 -15.74 -19.41 -19.81
CA GLU A 503 -15.34 -19.67 -21.19
C GLU A 503 -13.90 -19.20 -21.46
N ALA A 504 -13.52 -18.00 -21.01
CA ALA A 504 -12.16 -17.50 -21.14
C ALA A 504 -11.15 -18.39 -20.42
N LEU A 505 -11.45 -18.79 -19.18
CA LEU A 505 -10.57 -19.69 -18.41
C LEU A 505 -10.39 -21.06 -19.08
N ARG A 506 -11.46 -21.62 -19.66
CA ARG A 506 -11.34 -22.87 -20.45
C ARG A 506 -10.52 -22.67 -21.72
N THR A 507 -10.72 -21.56 -22.42
CA THR A 507 -9.94 -21.19 -23.61
C THR A 507 -8.45 -21.10 -23.29
N LYS A 508 -8.14 -20.44 -22.17
CA LYS A 508 -6.78 -20.23 -21.67
C LYS A 508 -6.06 -21.56 -21.41
N VAL A 509 -6.68 -22.46 -20.64
CA VAL A 509 -6.12 -23.79 -20.37
C VAL A 509 -6.03 -24.61 -21.66
N ALA A 510 -7.04 -24.60 -22.52
CA ALA A 510 -7.02 -25.31 -23.80
C ALA A 510 -5.84 -24.88 -24.69
N ARG A 511 -5.56 -23.57 -24.76
CA ARG A 511 -4.42 -23.02 -25.50
C ARG A 511 -3.08 -23.43 -24.90
N TRP A 512 -2.97 -23.59 -23.59
CA TRP A 512 -1.74 -24.14 -23.00
C TRP A 512 -1.51 -25.58 -23.41
N PHE A 513 -2.55 -26.42 -23.47
CA PHE A 513 -2.42 -27.79 -23.98
C PHE A 513 -2.02 -27.83 -25.45
N GLN A 514 -2.62 -26.98 -26.30
CA GLN A 514 -2.18 -26.84 -27.70
C GLN A 514 -0.73 -26.35 -27.82
N GLY A 515 -0.35 -25.30 -27.08
CA GLY A 515 0.96 -24.69 -27.20
C GLY A 515 2.08 -25.54 -26.62
N ILE A 516 1.89 -26.08 -25.41
CA ILE A 516 2.91 -26.80 -24.64
C ILE A 516 3.00 -28.26 -25.08
N LEU A 517 1.87 -28.96 -25.18
CA LEU A 517 1.84 -30.38 -25.56
C LEU A 517 1.69 -30.59 -27.07
N GLY A 518 1.44 -29.51 -27.83
CA GLY A 518 1.28 -29.56 -29.29
C GLY A 518 0.05 -30.35 -29.74
N TRP A 519 -1.03 -30.32 -28.95
CA TRP A 519 -2.30 -30.90 -29.36
C TRP A 519 -2.83 -30.20 -30.61
N THR A 520 -3.28 -30.98 -31.59
CA THR A 520 -3.75 -30.47 -32.89
C THR A 520 -5.27 -30.36 -32.99
N SER A 521 -6.02 -30.87 -32.00
CA SER A 521 -7.47 -30.72 -31.91
C SER A 521 -7.87 -29.25 -31.82
N SER A 522 -9.07 -28.90 -32.26
CA SER A 522 -9.56 -27.52 -32.18
C SER A 522 -9.74 -27.07 -30.71
N ILE A 523 -9.67 -25.76 -30.46
CA ILE A 523 -9.87 -25.22 -29.11
C ILE A 523 -11.23 -25.62 -28.53
N ASP A 524 -12.28 -25.65 -29.35
CA ASP A 524 -13.61 -26.02 -28.90
C ASP A 524 -13.71 -27.49 -28.48
N GLU A 525 -13.05 -28.40 -29.20
CA GLU A 525 -12.95 -29.81 -28.79
C GLU A 525 -12.18 -29.96 -27.48
N ILE A 526 -11.07 -29.21 -27.31
CA ILE A 526 -10.23 -29.28 -26.12
C ILE A 526 -10.97 -28.73 -24.89
N LYS A 527 -11.72 -27.63 -25.03
CA LYS A 527 -12.51 -27.01 -23.95
C LYS A 527 -13.52 -27.97 -23.31
N SER A 528 -14.00 -28.97 -24.06
CA SER A 528 -14.96 -29.96 -23.57
C SER A 528 -14.31 -31.11 -22.79
N ILE A 529 -12.98 -31.21 -22.77
CA ILE A 529 -12.28 -32.30 -22.07
C ILE A 529 -12.43 -32.10 -20.55
N PRO A 530 -12.83 -33.14 -19.78
CA PRO A 530 -13.07 -33.02 -18.33
C PRO A 530 -11.88 -32.45 -17.55
N THR A 531 -10.65 -32.82 -17.91
CA THR A 531 -9.42 -32.30 -17.28
C THR A 531 -9.28 -30.79 -17.49
N ILE A 532 -9.58 -30.29 -18.69
CA ILE A 532 -9.51 -28.87 -19.03
C ILE A 532 -10.55 -28.08 -18.23
N ILE A 533 -11.76 -28.64 -18.08
CA ILE A 533 -12.82 -28.06 -17.25
C ILE A 533 -12.36 -28.00 -15.79
N ALA A 534 -11.83 -29.10 -15.24
CA ALA A 534 -11.36 -29.15 -13.86
C ALA A 534 -10.27 -28.09 -13.59
N TRP A 535 -9.28 -27.98 -14.46
CA TRP A 535 -8.17 -27.04 -14.29
C TRP A 535 -8.62 -25.59 -14.49
N SER A 536 -9.58 -25.34 -15.40
CA SER A 536 -10.19 -24.01 -15.53
C SER A 536 -10.99 -23.61 -14.28
N ASN A 537 -11.61 -24.57 -13.59
CA ASN A 537 -12.30 -24.31 -12.32
C ASN A 537 -11.29 -24.06 -11.18
N GLU A 538 -10.12 -24.70 -11.21
CA GLU A 538 -9.03 -24.38 -10.27
C GLU A 538 -8.56 -22.93 -10.47
N LEU A 539 -8.37 -22.47 -11.71
CA LEU A 539 -8.08 -21.05 -11.99
C LEU A 539 -9.19 -20.12 -11.48
N ALA A 540 -10.45 -20.47 -11.73
CA ALA A 540 -11.60 -19.71 -11.23
C ALA A 540 -11.64 -19.62 -9.69
N ALA A 541 -11.08 -20.62 -9.01
CA ALA A 541 -10.95 -20.67 -7.56
C ALA A 541 -9.68 -19.96 -7.02
N GLY A 542 -8.91 -19.29 -7.89
CA GLY A 542 -7.72 -18.52 -7.52
C GLY A 542 -6.40 -19.27 -7.64
N ALA A 543 -6.36 -20.43 -8.31
CA ALA A 543 -5.08 -21.07 -8.64
C ALA A 543 -4.27 -20.16 -9.59
N ARG A 544 -2.95 -20.09 -9.37
CA ARG A 544 -2.06 -19.33 -10.25
C ARG A 544 -1.87 -20.03 -11.60
N ASP A 545 -1.82 -19.23 -12.65
CA ASP A 545 -1.50 -19.65 -14.01
C ASP A 545 -0.22 -20.48 -14.11
N ASP A 546 0.86 -19.99 -13.52
CA ASP A 546 2.17 -20.64 -13.55
C ASP A 546 2.11 -22.01 -12.90
N ALA A 547 1.39 -22.18 -11.79
CA ALA A 547 1.20 -23.45 -11.11
C ALA A 547 0.48 -24.48 -12.01
N ILE A 548 -0.54 -24.06 -12.76
CA ILE A 548 -1.24 -24.93 -13.71
C ILE A 548 -0.34 -25.27 -14.90
N GLN A 549 0.30 -24.27 -15.52
CA GLN A 549 1.25 -24.50 -16.62
C GLN A 549 2.40 -25.42 -16.20
N ALA A 550 2.89 -25.27 -14.98
CA ALA A 550 3.99 -26.06 -14.47
C ALA A 550 3.63 -27.56 -14.42
N ARG A 551 2.38 -27.90 -14.07
CA ARG A 551 1.87 -29.27 -14.13
C ARG A 551 1.81 -29.82 -15.56
N ILE A 552 1.52 -28.97 -16.55
CA ILE A 552 1.56 -29.35 -17.98
C ILE A 552 2.99 -29.66 -18.39
N TYR A 553 3.91 -28.73 -18.13
CA TYR A 553 5.33 -28.89 -18.45
C TYR A 553 5.95 -30.09 -17.74
N ALA A 554 5.63 -30.34 -16.46
CA ALA A 554 6.18 -31.47 -15.72
C ALA A 554 5.53 -32.82 -16.05
N SER A 555 4.52 -32.83 -16.95
CA SER A 555 3.80 -34.05 -17.31
C SER A 555 4.68 -35.06 -18.04
N GLU A 556 4.25 -36.32 -17.99
CA GLU A 556 4.90 -37.39 -18.74
C GLU A 556 4.80 -37.18 -20.25
N GLU A 557 3.68 -36.62 -20.71
CA GLU A 557 3.46 -36.33 -22.13
C GLU A 557 4.45 -35.30 -22.66
N TYR A 558 4.69 -34.21 -21.92
CA TYR A 558 5.70 -33.21 -22.28
C TYR A 558 7.10 -33.84 -22.32
N TYR A 559 7.46 -34.61 -21.29
CA TYR A 559 8.75 -35.29 -21.22
C TYR A 559 9.01 -36.22 -22.42
N LEU A 560 8.02 -37.04 -22.80
CA LEU A 560 8.11 -37.94 -23.94
C LEU A 560 8.17 -37.18 -25.28
N ARG A 561 7.39 -36.11 -25.43
CA ARG A 561 7.42 -35.23 -26.60
C ARG A 561 8.81 -34.65 -26.84
N HIS A 562 9.54 -34.35 -25.76
CA HIS A 562 10.91 -33.87 -25.81
C HIS A 562 11.96 -35.00 -25.73
N GLY A 563 11.61 -36.19 -26.24
CA GLY A 563 12.54 -37.29 -26.44
C GLY A 563 12.72 -38.22 -25.23
N GLY A 564 11.95 -38.01 -24.15
CA GLY A 564 11.95 -38.91 -23.00
C GLY A 564 13.28 -38.95 -22.24
N THR A 565 14.04 -37.86 -22.27
CA THR A 565 15.32 -37.71 -21.56
C THR A 565 15.35 -36.42 -20.75
N ASP A 566 16.07 -36.39 -19.63
CA ASP A 566 16.24 -35.17 -18.81
C ASP A 566 16.83 -34.01 -19.61
N TYR A 567 17.81 -34.30 -20.49
CA TYR A 567 18.37 -33.28 -21.38
C TYR A 567 17.31 -32.72 -22.34
N GLY A 568 16.56 -33.60 -23.01
CA GLY A 568 15.52 -33.20 -23.94
C GLY A 568 14.42 -32.39 -23.25
N PHE A 569 14.01 -32.81 -22.06
CA PHE A 569 13.06 -32.10 -21.21
C PHE A 569 13.51 -30.68 -20.87
N VAL A 570 14.72 -30.51 -20.32
CA VAL A 570 15.26 -29.17 -20.01
C VAL A 570 15.44 -28.33 -21.27
N ALA A 571 15.86 -28.94 -22.39
CA ALA A 571 15.98 -28.25 -23.66
C ALA A 571 14.62 -27.78 -24.20
N GLY A 572 13.55 -28.56 -24.02
CA GLY A 572 12.18 -28.13 -24.25
C GLY A 572 11.84 -26.90 -23.43
N LEU A 573 12.07 -26.96 -22.12
CA LEU A 573 11.77 -25.84 -21.20
C LEU A 573 12.53 -24.56 -21.57
N TYR A 574 13.78 -24.64 -22.02
CA TYR A 574 14.53 -23.46 -22.44
C TYR A 574 13.93 -22.81 -23.70
N ASN A 575 13.55 -23.62 -24.69
CA ASN A 575 12.89 -23.10 -25.89
C ASN A 575 11.52 -22.49 -25.53
N ASP A 576 10.74 -23.21 -24.74
CA ASP A 576 9.36 -22.85 -24.44
C ASP A 576 9.28 -21.71 -23.43
N LEU A 577 10.13 -21.64 -22.41
CA LEU A 577 10.03 -20.63 -21.34
C LEU A 577 10.99 -19.45 -21.53
N LEU A 578 12.17 -19.67 -22.13
CA LEU A 578 13.19 -18.63 -22.30
C LEU A 578 13.31 -18.12 -23.73
N GLY A 579 12.74 -18.84 -24.71
CA GLY A 579 12.77 -18.49 -26.12
C GLY A 579 14.11 -18.75 -26.80
N ARG A 580 14.96 -19.61 -26.21
CA ARG A 580 16.30 -19.93 -26.74
C ARG A 580 16.69 -21.37 -26.45
N GLY A 581 17.66 -21.88 -27.19
CA GLY A 581 18.22 -23.21 -26.94
C GLY A 581 18.93 -23.33 -25.59
N LEU A 582 19.00 -24.57 -25.09
CA LEU A 582 19.72 -24.91 -23.86
C LEU A 582 21.22 -24.67 -24.03
N ASP A 583 21.78 -23.80 -23.19
CA ASP A 583 23.22 -23.56 -23.13
C ASP A 583 23.93 -24.59 -22.23
N PRO A 584 25.26 -24.79 -22.37
CA PRO A 584 25.99 -25.81 -21.62
C PRO A 584 25.92 -25.64 -20.10
N LEU A 585 25.83 -24.41 -19.60
CA LEU A 585 25.76 -24.14 -18.16
C LEU A 585 24.36 -24.49 -17.63
N GLY A 586 23.31 -24.11 -18.36
CA GLY A 586 21.94 -24.53 -18.10
C GLY A 586 21.79 -26.05 -18.08
N ALA A 587 22.41 -26.74 -19.05
CA ALA A 587 22.40 -28.20 -19.09
C ALA A 587 23.07 -28.80 -17.85
N ALA A 588 24.26 -28.32 -17.48
CA ALA A 588 24.98 -28.79 -16.30
C ALA A 588 24.18 -28.61 -15.00
N VAL A 589 23.48 -27.49 -14.85
CA VAL A 589 22.68 -27.18 -13.66
C VAL A 589 21.42 -28.03 -13.61
N TRP A 590 20.55 -27.92 -14.61
CA TRP A 590 19.19 -28.46 -14.51
C TRP A 590 19.12 -29.96 -14.77
N VAL A 591 19.89 -30.47 -15.72
CA VAL A 591 19.99 -31.92 -15.94
C VAL A 591 20.71 -32.57 -14.75
N GLY A 592 21.73 -31.91 -14.20
CA GLY A 592 22.40 -32.35 -12.97
C GLY A 592 21.44 -32.44 -11.78
N LYS A 593 20.56 -31.46 -11.60
CA LYS A 593 19.52 -31.46 -10.56
C LYS A 593 18.54 -32.63 -10.69
N LEU A 594 18.05 -32.92 -11.90
CA LEU A 594 17.21 -34.09 -12.17
C LEU A 594 17.94 -35.39 -11.84
N ALA A 595 19.20 -35.52 -12.24
CA ALA A 595 20.04 -36.68 -11.93
C ALA A 595 20.29 -36.86 -10.42
N LEU A 596 20.26 -35.77 -9.65
CA LEU A 596 20.35 -35.77 -8.18
C LEU A 596 19.00 -36.01 -7.47
N GLY A 597 17.92 -36.25 -8.24
CA GLY A 597 16.61 -36.60 -7.71
C GLY A 597 15.66 -35.42 -7.49
N GLU A 598 15.99 -34.22 -7.94
CA GLU A 598 15.03 -33.11 -7.98
C GLU A 598 13.91 -33.45 -8.97
N SER A 599 12.66 -33.14 -8.62
CA SER A 599 11.53 -33.48 -9.48
C SER A 599 11.45 -32.56 -10.71
N ARG A 600 10.92 -33.08 -11.83
CA ARG A 600 10.56 -32.27 -13.01
C ARG A 600 9.73 -31.04 -12.64
N MET A 601 8.84 -31.20 -11.66
CA MET A 601 7.99 -30.14 -11.14
C MET A 601 8.80 -28.98 -10.55
N GLN A 602 9.77 -29.29 -9.67
CA GLN A 602 10.64 -28.29 -9.05
C GLN A 602 11.53 -27.58 -10.09
N VAL A 603 12.06 -28.33 -11.06
CA VAL A 603 12.89 -27.75 -12.14
C VAL A 603 12.07 -26.77 -12.99
N VAL A 604 10.84 -27.13 -13.37
CA VAL A 604 9.94 -26.26 -14.13
C VAL A 604 9.65 -24.97 -13.37
N GLN A 605 9.23 -25.08 -12.10
CA GLN A 605 8.91 -23.92 -11.28
C GLN A 605 10.11 -22.97 -11.12
N ALA A 606 11.31 -23.53 -10.92
CA ALA A 606 12.52 -22.73 -10.79
C ALA A 606 12.90 -22.00 -12.09
N ILE A 607 12.72 -22.62 -13.26
CA ILE A 607 12.95 -21.96 -14.55
C ILE A 607 11.87 -20.91 -14.83
N GLN A 608 10.60 -21.20 -14.58
CA GLN A 608 9.48 -20.27 -14.76
C GLN A 608 9.60 -19.01 -13.90
N ALA A 609 10.11 -19.15 -12.67
CA ALA A 609 10.34 -18.02 -11.76
C ALA A 609 11.59 -17.18 -12.11
N SER A 610 12.36 -17.58 -13.12
CA SER A 610 13.56 -16.83 -13.50
C SER A 610 13.20 -15.49 -14.16
N PRO A 611 13.98 -14.41 -13.94
CA PRO A 611 13.73 -13.12 -14.59
C PRO A 611 13.70 -13.20 -16.11
N GLU A 612 14.46 -14.12 -16.71
CA GLU A 612 14.43 -14.33 -18.15
C GLU A 612 13.11 -14.96 -18.62
N ALA A 613 12.56 -15.93 -17.89
CA ALA A 613 11.27 -16.53 -18.20
C ALA A 613 10.14 -15.51 -18.10
N LEU A 614 10.13 -14.68 -17.05
CA LEU A 614 9.13 -13.63 -16.87
C LEU A 614 9.20 -12.58 -17.99
N ARG A 615 10.42 -12.16 -18.39
CA ARG A 615 10.58 -11.26 -19.56
C ARG A 615 10.10 -11.89 -20.86
N THR A 616 10.39 -13.17 -21.06
CA THR A 616 9.95 -13.92 -22.25
C THR A 616 8.42 -14.01 -22.29
N LYS A 617 7.80 -14.24 -21.13
CA LYS A 617 6.35 -14.32 -20.98
C LYS A 617 5.67 -13.00 -21.35
N VAL A 618 6.11 -11.90 -20.75
CA VAL A 618 5.57 -10.56 -21.06
C VAL A 618 5.82 -10.20 -22.53
N ALA A 619 7.04 -10.42 -23.03
CA ALA A 619 7.36 -10.13 -24.44
C ALA A 619 6.42 -10.85 -25.42
N ARG A 620 6.02 -12.09 -25.12
CA ARG A 620 5.07 -12.83 -25.95
C ARG A 620 3.66 -12.28 -25.91
N TRP A 621 3.22 -11.64 -24.82
CA TRP A 621 1.94 -10.94 -24.82
C TRP A 621 1.95 -9.78 -25.83
N PHE A 622 3.02 -8.99 -25.87
CA PHE A 622 3.13 -7.90 -26.85
C PHE A 622 3.24 -8.42 -28.29
N LEU A 623 3.97 -9.51 -28.52
CA LEU A 623 4.08 -10.11 -29.85
C LEU A 623 2.77 -10.74 -30.34
N ASN A 624 2.12 -11.54 -29.50
CA ASN A 624 0.96 -12.33 -29.90
C ASN A 624 -0.34 -11.52 -29.77
N ASP A 625 -0.53 -10.81 -28.65
CA ASP A 625 -1.78 -10.16 -28.29
C ASP A 625 -1.85 -8.70 -28.78
N LEU A 626 -0.71 -7.99 -28.90
CA LEU A 626 -0.64 -6.67 -29.58
C LEU A 626 -0.13 -6.75 -31.02
N GLY A 627 0.41 -7.91 -31.45
CA GLY A 627 0.83 -8.11 -32.83
C GLY A 627 2.12 -7.37 -33.20
N TRP A 628 2.99 -7.11 -32.21
CA TRP A 628 4.30 -6.52 -32.48
C TRP A 628 5.11 -7.41 -33.43
N THR A 629 5.80 -6.79 -34.38
CA THR A 629 6.54 -7.50 -35.44
C THR A 629 8.04 -7.63 -35.15
N ALA A 630 8.50 -7.11 -34.01
CA ALA A 630 9.88 -7.23 -33.56
C ALA A 630 10.22 -8.68 -33.18
N THR A 631 11.51 -9.00 -33.11
CA THR A 631 11.95 -10.32 -32.62
C THR A 631 11.78 -10.43 -31.10
N LEU A 632 11.62 -11.65 -30.59
CA LEU A 632 11.48 -11.91 -29.16
C LEU A 632 12.62 -11.31 -28.32
N ASP A 633 13.85 -11.43 -28.79
CA ASP A 633 15.02 -10.87 -28.08
C ASP A 633 15.01 -9.34 -28.03
N GLN A 634 14.58 -8.70 -29.13
CA GLN A 634 14.41 -7.25 -29.15
C GLN A 634 13.35 -6.83 -28.12
N VAL A 635 12.20 -7.50 -28.09
CA VAL A 635 11.13 -7.16 -27.15
C VAL A 635 11.53 -7.41 -25.69
N LYS A 636 12.20 -8.53 -25.38
CA LYS A 636 12.69 -8.84 -24.01
C LYS A 636 13.62 -7.77 -23.43
N SER A 637 14.30 -7.00 -24.30
CA SER A 637 15.23 -5.94 -23.90
C SER A 637 14.57 -4.57 -23.69
N ILE A 638 13.29 -4.42 -24.04
CA ILE A 638 12.58 -3.15 -23.91
C ILE A 638 12.34 -2.88 -22.42
N PRO A 639 12.71 -1.69 -21.89
CA PRO A 639 12.57 -1.38 -20.47
C PRO A 639 11.18 -1.62 -19.90
N THR A 640 10.11 -1.26 -20.62
CA THR A 640 8.73 -1.51 -20.18
C THR A 640 8.40 -2.99 -20.02
N ILE A 641 8.94 -3.86 -20.88
CA ILE A 641 8.79 -5.32 -20.79
C ILE A 641 9.54 -5.86 -19.57
N ILE A 642 10.70 -5.29 -19.27
CA ILE A 642 11.49 -5.63 -18.08
C ILE A 642 10.72 -5.21 -16.82
N ASP A 643 10.14 -4.00 -16.81
CA ASP A 643 9.37 -3.48 -15.68
C ASP A 643 8.13 -4.34 -15.41
N TRP A 644 7.37 -4.68 -16.46
CA TRP A 644 6.21 -5.57 -16.35
C TRP A 644 6.60 -6.99 -15.92
N ALA A 645 7.76 -7.48 -16.32
CA ALA A 645 8.27 -8.77 -15.88
C ALA A 645 8.71 -8.75 -14.41
N ASN A 646 9.25 -7.63 -13.93
CA ASN A 646 9.58 -7.44 -12.52
C ASN A 646 8.31 -7.32 -11.66
N GLU A 647 7.25 -6.69 -12.19
CA GLU A 647 5.92 -6.64 -11.57
C GLU A 647 5.29 -8.02 -11.38
N LEU A 648 5.52 -8.97 -12.29
CA LEU A 648 5.10 -10.38 -12.12
C LEU A 648 5.98 -11.16 -11.13
N ALA A 649 7.20 -10.67 -10.86
CA ALA A 649 8.17 -11.34 -9.99
C ALA A 649 7.98 -11.00 -8.51
N SER A 650 7.51 -9.78 -8.22
CA SER A 650 7.06 -9.32 -6.90
C SER A 650 5.71 -9.95 -6.55
#